data_AF-A0A9N9NH64-F1
#
_entry.id   AF-A0A9N9NH64-F1
#
_cell.length_a   1.000
_cell.length_b   1.000
_cell.length_c   1.000
_cell.angle_alpha   90.00
_cell.angle_beta   90.00
_cell.angle_gamma   90.00
#
_symmetry.space_group_name_H-M   'P 1'
#
loop_
_entity.id
_entity.type
_entity.pdbx_description
1 polymer ?
#
loop_
_entity_poly.entity_id
_entity_poly.type
_entity_poly.pdbx_seq_one_letter_code
_entity_poly.pdbx_strand_id
1 'polypeptide(L)'
;IALSDGIVRSKRSMLASINSTEVDRWYEFYFHQQFNHDIFTYVQSKLDNYKATEEKQGFKVIINTFSNINADISSYLNEQINNTDHTQNHLQLWQRNVTNFLSLSNKLSSSFDNPTLLKLRVYNDLSKSLPFTKLIEIRNFEQELENDDMCLGVLQHDSPVRLHLYMKIFSQDPLPLTFVTIYNIFYIESFENDDLFFNLINKPLEVLENSEQLQAIEDVLSKQIDSSMEALCCDVIQTKFFVICEFNQLAKYYLKATEILITNDVKALQLISAIALLKTFANKLWNSAVKSISLTDQIEFKFEADKFNIDYLNNRLVLDQPLIHSFKVYLLKSLRLKGLSINDINQFCETQQQLLPWLGALLWDGHDSRLDFNPYWCLEHYKQVELASNKIIIGDKSHLNEILHEISDPNVNDVIAKKVSFAGMIITKFYLIQASRELKQSENYLSHQIIECLNSSQLPAVYKNNLLNFLSNKYPFRKITTNDDNTKLLISSVVAHVVALHISIPANASPLAAYMQNLSNYKDAFILTCPSDEQSVILNLLIAETLQDPDYKYKGYACPCGYIYVVVDCGNVKDESNCPNCKKMIGAVNGEYGKAAQGTIRLDENPLTQAANAHDEPGYIIETRKTEDYYSVRSMSPTAYRILHLFVHAIIGIQAPSDVVTNFVTNKKNVNDIGDIINYCDRHINNDWEALKNILACGDEHLSLVIHSILSEMSQEPLQIIEKFTTPLQREAWEAQFSQRYVSPKIKNVIGTATDFRMVMSTNTPKIEAEINEMVVVNDKYCKDHLPRLWRLIGETSDDTGETMKSLNEAFNSFAESWNTLAPHIKRYDCTELPKAMPIINDNSIVTYGLLEPLNESIFICATIDFVVKLQNNFLKDILVIPPGTCKSLKFL
;
A
#
# COMPACT_ATOMS: atom_id res chain seq x y z
N ILE A 1 -32.77 -24.76 -22.92
CA ILE A 1 -31.30 -24.75 -22.72
C ILE A 1 -31.05 -25.62 -21.49
N ALA A 2 -30.79 -26.90 -21.70
CA ALA A 2 -30.53 -27.86 -20.62
C ALA A 2 -29.08 -28.33 -20.73
N LEU A 3 -28.46 -28.68 -19.61
CA LEU A 3 -27.15 -29.31 -19.59
C LEU A 3 -27.26 -30.80 -19.93
N SER A 4 -26.21 -31.36 -20.51
CA SER A 4 -26.16 -32.79 -20.89
C SER A 4 -26.36 -33.70 -19.68
N ASP A 5 -25.79 -33.35 -18.52
CA ASP A 5 -25.98 -34.06 -17.26
C ASP A 5 -27.44 -33.98 -16.77
N GLY A 6 -28.10 -32.85 -16.94
CA GLY A 6 -29.52 -32.64 -16.66
C GLY A 6 -30.42 -33.53 -17.53
N ILE A 7 -30.11 -33.68 -18.82
CA ILE A 7 -30.86 -34.55 -19.74
C ILE A 7 -30.63 -36.03 -19.42
N VAL A 8 -29.42 -36.44 -19.02
CA VAL A 8 -29.15 -37.82 -18.56
C VAL A 8 -29.90 -38.12 -17.26
N ARG A 9 -29.89 -37.19 -16.29
CA ARG A 9 -30.63 -37.34 -15.03
C ARG A 9 -32.15 -37.34 -15.23
N SER A 10 -32.66 -36.74 -16.30
CA SER A 10 -34.10 -36.69 -16.58
C SER A 10 -34.73 -38.08 -16.71
N LYS A 11 -33.97 -39.12 -17.10
CA LYS A 11 -34.40 -40.54 -17.11
C LYS A 11 -34.74 -41.12 -15.74
N ARG A 12 -34.32 -40.46 -14.66
CA ARG A 12 -34.67 -40.82 -13.27
C ARG A 12 -35.58 -39.77 -12.62
N SER A 13 -36.13 -38.86 -13.41
CA SER A 13 -37.02 -37.80 -12.91
C SER A 13 -38.44 -38.29 -12.70
N MET A 14 -39.23 -37.51 -11.96
CA MET A 14 -40.66 -37.75 -11.76
C MET A 14 -41.43 -37.79 -13.09
N LEU A 15 -40.95 -37.07 -14.12
CA LEU A 15 -41.52 -37.12 -15.47
C LEU A 15 -41.29 -38.49 -16.13
N ALA A 16 -40.16 -39.14 -15.89
CA ALA A 16 -39.89 -40.49 -16.43
C ALA A 16 -40.80 -41.56 -15.81
N SER A 17 -41.24 -41.37 -14.56
CA SER A 17 -42.22 -42.27 -13.93
C SER A 17 -43.66 -42.09 -14.41
N ILE A 18 -43.97 -40.94 -15.03
CA ILE A 18 -45.33 -40.58 -15.49
C ILE A 18 -45.44 -40.75 -17.01
N ASN A 19 -44.40 -40.42 -17.77
CA ASN A 19 -44.33 -40.54 -19.22
C ASN A 19 -42.87 -40.74 -19.69
N SER A 20 -42.36 -41.97 -19.54
CA SER A 20 -40.99 -42.33 -19.93
C SER A 20 -40.70 -42.08 -21.42
N THR A 21 -41.68 -42.28 -22.29
CA THR A 21 -41.55 -42.09 -23.75
C THR A 21 -41.19 -40.66 -24.13
N GLU A 22 -41.72 -39.68 -23.41
CA GLU A 22 -41.41 -38.28 -23.65
C GLU A 22 -39.99 -37.93 -23.21
N VAL A 23 -39.54 -38.48 -22.08
CA VAL A 23 -38.16 -38.31 -21.61
C VAL A 23 -37.16 -38.93 -22.59
N ASP A 24 -37.45 -40.12 -23.12
CA ASP A 24 -36.60 -40.75 -24.13
C ASP A 24 -36.59 -39.97 -25.44
N ARG A 25 -37.73 -39.40 -25.86
CA ARG A 25 -37.78 -38.52 -27.05
C ARG A 25 -36.90 -37.28 -26.89
N TRP A 26 -36.92 -36.63 -25.73
CA TRP A 26 -36.07 -35.46 -25.47
C TRP A 26 -34.59 -35.83 -25.34
N TYR A 27 -34.30 -37.01 -24.80
CA TYR A 27 -32.95 -37.55 -24.76
C TYR A 27 -32.37 -37.76 -26.17
N GLU A 28 -33.13 -38.43 -27.04
CA GLU A 28 -32.76 -38.65 -28.44
C GLU A 28 -32.62 -37.33 -29.21
N PHE A 29 -33.55 -36.39 -29.00
CA PHE A 29 -33.49 -35.08 -29.62
C PHE A 29 -32.23 -34.30 -29.21
N TYR A 30 -31.87 -34.31 -27.93
CA TYR A 30 -30.75 -33.52 -27.41
C TYR A 30 -29.38 -34.06 -27.85
N PHE A 31 -29.20 -35.38 -27.89
CA PHE A 31 -27.88 -35.97 -28.23
C PHE A 31 -27.73 -36.30 -29.72
N HIS A 32 -28.82 -36.54 -30.45
CA HIS A 32 -28.76 -36.98 -31.84
C HIS A 32 -29.33 -35.98 -32.86
N GLN A 33 -30.14 -35.00 -32.43
CA GLN A 33 -30.71 -33.98 -33.34
C GLN A 33 -30.23 -32.55 -33.04
N GLN A 34 -29.81 -32.25 -31.81
CA GLN A 34 -29.11 -31.00 -31.49
C GLN A 34 -27.60 -31.17 -31.55
N PHE A 35 -26.94 -30.30 -32.32
CA PHE A 35 -25.49 -30.24 -32.47
C PHE A 35 -24.81 -29.59 -31.23
N ASN A 36 -24.94 -30.19 -30.05
CA ASN A 36 -24.47 -29.62 -28.77
C ASN A 36 -23.06 -30.08 -28.35
N HIS A 37 -22.32 -30.80 -29.21
CA HIS A 37 -21.02 -31.38 -28.86
C HIS A 37 -19.86 -30.38 -28.97
N ASP A 38 -19.86 -29.53 -29.99
CA ASP A 38 -18.83 -28.53 -30.21
C ASP A 38 -19.36 -27.34 -31.02
N ILE A 39 -18.72 -26.18 -30.83
CA ILE A 39 -19.15 -24.91 -31.43
C ILE A 39 -19.03 -24.92 -32.95
N PHE A 40 -18.07 -25.65 -33.52
CA PHE A 40 -17.84 -25.71 -34.95
C PHE A 40 -18.98 -26.45 -35.65
N THR A 41 -19.33 -27.65 -35.21
CA THR A 41 -20.43 -28.44 -35.77
C THR A 41 -21.77 -27.70 -35.63
N TYR A 42 -21.97 -26.99 -34.51
CA TYR A 42 -23.16 -26.17 -34.29
C TYR A 42 -23.25 -25.00 -35.29
N VAL A 43 -22.19 -24.21 -35.45
CA VAL A 43 -22.16 -23.06 -36.37
C VAL A 43 -22.23 -23.52 -37.83
N GLN A 44 -21.52 -24.59 -38.20
CA GLN A 44 -21.52 -25.17 -39.54
C GLN A 44 -22.93 -25.64 -39.94
N SER A 45 -23.64 -26.36 -39.05
CA SER A 45 -25.02 -26.79 -39.31
C SER A 45 -25.99 -25.60 -39.50
N LYS A 46 -25.74 -24.47 -38.82
CA LYS A 46 -26.54 -23.26 -38.99
C LYS A 46 -26.22 -22.58 -40.32
N LEU A 47 -24.95 -22.51 -40.70
CA LEU A 47 -24.52 -21.96 -41.99
C LEU A 47 -25.02 -22.79 -43.18
N ASP A 48 -25.00 -24.12 -43.07
CA ASP A 48 -25.48 -25.01 -44.14
C ASP A 48 -27.01 -24.93 -44.30
N ASN A 49 -27.75 -24.77 -43.21
CA ASN A 49 -29.18 -24.45 -43.26
C ASN A 49 -29.45 -23.03 -43.77
N TYR A 50 -28.54 -22.08 -43.53
CA TYR A 50 -28.65 -20.69 -43.96
C TYR A 50 -28.41 -20.52 -45.47
N LYS A 51 -27.55 -21.34 -46.08
CA LYS A 51 -27.36 -21.40 -47.55
C LYS A 51 -28.62 -21.81 -48.32
N ALA A 52 -29.62 -22.39 -47.66
CA ALA A 52 -30.88 -22.82 -48.27
C ALA A 52 -31.97 -21.74 -48.30
N THR A 53 -31.75 -20.57 -47.68
CA THR A 53 -32.74 -19.49 -47.57
C THR A 53 -32.18 -18.19 -48.15
N GLU A 54 -32.87 -17.62 -49.15
CA GLU A 54 -32.45 -16.43 -49.93
C GLU A 54 -32.42 -15.09 -49.15
N GLU A 55 -32.40 -15.09 -47.82
CA GLU A 55 -32.43 -13.86 -47.02
C GLU A 55 -31.03 -13.43 -46.54
N LYS A 56 -30.55 -12.29 -47.06
CA LYS A 56 -29.24 -11.68 -46.78
C LYS A 56 -29.16 -10.89 -45.45
N GLN A 57 -29.77 -11.36 -44.36
CA GLN A 57 -29.60 -10.74 -43.03
C GLN A 57 -29.03 -11.77 -42.06
N GLY A 58 -27.75 -11.63 -41.73
CA GLY A 58 -27.00 -12.58 -40.89
C GLY A 58 -27.75 -12.95 -39.60
N PHE A 59 -27.54 -14.17 -39.11
CA PHE A 59 -28.22 -14.67 -37.92
C PHE A 59 -27.42 -14.36 -36.64
N LYS A 60 -28.12 -14.03 -35.55
CA LYS A 60 -27.52 -13.82 -34.23
C LYS A 60 -27.78 -15.03 -33.33
N VAL A 61 -26.76 -15.53 -32.65
CA VAL A 61 -26.88 -16.64 -31.69
C VAL A 61 -26.13 -16.31 -30.41
N ILE A 62 -26.73 -16.67 -29.28
CA ILE A 62 -26.09 -16.62 -27.95
C ILE A 62 -25.73 -18.06 -27.57
N ILE A 63 -24.46 -18.30 -27.24
CA ILE A 63 -23.92 -19.61 -26.86
C ILE A 63 -23.40 -19.52 -25.43
N ASN A 64 -23.90 -20.39 -24.56
CA ASN A 64 -23.45 -20.49 -23.17
C ASN A 64 -22.59 -21.75 -23.01
N THR A 65 -21.35 -21.61 -22.52
CA THR A 65 -20.39 -22.71 -22.37
C THR A 65 -19.74 -22.71 -20.98
N PHE A 66 -19.37 -23.91 -20.50
CA PHE A 66 -18.57 -24.12 -19.29
C PHE A 66 -17.10 -24.41 -19.60
N SER A 67 -16.73 -24.48 -20.89
CA SER A 67 -15.35 -24.72 -21.34
C SER A 67 -14.57 -23.40 -21.48
N ASN A 68 -13.27 -23.39 -21.18
CA ASN A 68 -12.40 -22.23 -21.39
C ASN A 68 -12.36 -21.85 -22.87
N ILE A 69 -12.66 -20.58 -23.19
CA ILE A 69 -12.58 -20.04 -24.56
C ILE A 69 -11.12 -19.64 -24.83
N ASN A 70 -10.24 -20.63 -24.96
CA ASN A 70 -8.81 -20.45 -25.26
C ASN A 70 -8.45 -20.80 -26.71
N ALA A 71 -9.43 -21.12 -27.56
CA ALA A 71 -9.22 -21.32 -28.99
C ALA A 71 -9.39 -19.99 -29.74
N ASP A 72 -8.44 -19.67 -30.61
CA ASP A 72 -8.54 -18.53 -31.52
C ASP A 72 -9.62 -18.82 -32.58
N ILE A 73 -10.83 -18.33 -32.30
CA ILE A 73 -12.01 -18.47 -33.17
C ILE A 73 -11.77 -17.82 -34.53
N SER A 74 -10.92 -16.78 -34.60
CA SER A 74 -10.58 -16.07 -35.82
C SER A 74 -9.67 -16.91 -36.72
N SER A 75 -8.61 -17.51 -36.16
CA SER A 75 -7.74 -18.49 -36.86
C SER A 75 -8.54 -19.66 -37.46
N TYR A 76 -9.54 -20.16 -36.74
CA TYR A 76 -10.40 -21.26 -37.18
C TYR A 76 -11.44 -20.89 -38.26
N LEU A 77 -11.75 -19.60 -38.43
CA LEU A 77 -12.69 -19.09 -39.44
C LEU A 77 -11.98 -18.41 -40.63
N ASN A 78 -10.66 -18.19 -40.53
CA ASN A 78 -9.87 -17.35 -41.44
C ASN A 78 -9.33 -18.04 -42.69
N GLU A 79 -9.80 -19.23 -43.07
CA GLU A 79 -9.45 -19.78 -44.39
C GLU A 79 -10.00 -18.95 -45.57
N GLN A 80 -10.75 -17.84 -45.37
CA GLN A 80 -11.36 -17.08 -46.47
C GLN A 80 -11.40 -15.53 -46.45
N ILE A 81 -10.89 -14.76 -45.47
CA ILE A 81 -11.21 -13.30 -45.42
C ILE A 81 -9.97 -12.38 -45.20
N ASN A 82 -9.95 -11.27 -45.97
CA ASN A 82 -8.81 -10.45 -46.43
C ASN A 82 -7.99 -9.61 -45.39
N ASN A 83 -6.83 -9.17 -45.87
CA ASN A 83 -5.63 -8.64 -45.21
C ASN A 83 -5.73 -7.30 -44.40
N THR A 84 -6.86 -6.59 -44.39
CA THR A 84 -7.00 -5.33 -43.64
C THR A 84 -7.55 -5.54 -42.23
N ASP A 85 -8.41 -6.54 -42.05
CA ASP A 85 -8.94 -6.95 -40.74
C ASP A 85 -7.85 -7.64 -39.89
N HIS A 86 -6.85 -8.24 -40.55
CA HIS A 86 -5.73 -8.92 -39.91
C HIS A 86 -4.92 -7.96 -39.00
N THR A 87 -4.56 -6.78 -39.49
CA THR A 87 -3.75 -5.81 -38.75
C THR A 87 -4.53 -5.12 -37.63
N GLN A 88 -5.84 -4.92 -37.83
CA GLN A 88 -6.73 -4.38 -36.80
C GLN A 88 -6.97 -5.38 -35.66
N ASN A 89 -7.08 -6.68 -35.98
CA ASN A 89 -7.14 -7.76 -34.98
C ASN A 89 -5.84 -7.87 -34.18
N HIS A 90 -4.67 -7.74 -34.83
CA HIS A 90 -3.39 -7.71 -34.12
C HIS A 90 -3.23 -6.48 -33.22
N LEU A 91 -3.74 -5.31 -33.63
CA LEU A 91 -3.77 -4.12 -32.77
C LEU A 91 -4.64 -4.33 -31.53
N GLN A 92 -5.81 -4.96 -31.69
CA GLN A 92 -6.68 -5.30 -30.55
C GLN A 92 -6.06 -6.35 -29.63
N LEU A 93 -5.36 -7.35 -30.20
CA LEU A 93 -4.62 -8.35 -29.43
C LEU A 93 -3.47 -7.72 -28.65
N TRP A 94 -2.72 -6.82 -29.30
CA TRP A 94 -1.65 -6.03 -28.70
C TRP A 94 -2.20 -5.13 -27.58
N GLN A 95 -3.29 -4.40 -27.81
CA GLN A 95 -3.97 -3.57 -26.78
C GLN A 95 -4.39 -4.40 -25.56
N ARG A 96 -4.93 -5.60 -25.78
CA ARG A 96 -5.30 -6.54 -24.71
C ARG A 96 -4.08 -7.02 -23.94
N ASN A 97 -3.02 -7.40 -24.64
CA ASN A 97 -1.79 -7.90 -24.04
C ASN A 97 -1.05 -6.80 -23.29
N VAL A 98 -0.97 -5.59 -23.84
CA VAL A 98 -0.41 -4.42 -23.16
C VAL A 98 -1.27 -4.06 -21.95
N THR A 99 -2.60 -4.08 -22.04
CA THR A 99 -3.48 -3.83 -20.88
C THR A 99 -3.27 -4.87 -19.77
N ASN A 100 -3.10 -6.15 -20.12
CA ASN A 100 -2.76 -7.20 -19.15
C ASN A 100 -1.38 -6.98 -18.53
N PHE A 101 -0.38 -6.62 -19.34
CA PHE A 101 0.99 -6.36 -18.91
C PHE A 101 1.07 -5.14 -17.98
N LEU A 102 0.37 -4.05 -18.32
CA LEU A 102 0.23 -2.86 -17.47
C LEU A 102 -0.55 -3.13 -16.18
N SER A 103 -1.53 -4.04 -16.20
CA SER A 103 -2.23 -4.47 -14.98
C SER A 103 -1.35 -5.28 -14.03
N LEU A 104 -0.38 -6.00 -14.59
CA LEU A 104 0.63 -6.76 -13.86
C LEU A 104 1.71 -5.83 -13.30
N SER A 105 2.12 -4.83 -14.10
CA SER A 105 3.14 -3.85 -13.70
C SER A 105 2.67 -2.93 -12.58
N ASN A 106 1.37 -2.59 -12.52
CA ASN A 106 0.79 -1.81 -11.42
C ASN A 106 0.86 -2.49 -10.03
N LYS A 107 1.25 -3.77 -9.97
CA LYS A 107 1.49 -4.50 -8.71
C LYS A 107 2.95 -4.42 -8.23
N LEU A 108 3.82 -3.77 -9.00
CA LEU A 108 5.21 -3.51 -8.67
C LEU A 108 5.34 -2.05 -8.20
N SER A 109 5.97 -1.84 -7.05
CA SER A 109 6.02 -0.57 -6.31
C SER A 109 6.73 0.59 -7.01
N SER A 110 7.37 0.38 -8.17
CA SER A 110 8.17 1.38 -8.91
C SER A 110 7.91 1.40 -10.43
N SER A 111 6.73 0.97 -10.89
CA SER A 111 6.42 0.84 -12.32
C SER A 111 6.31 2.17 -13.12
N PHE A 112 6.48 3.32 -12.47
CA PHE A 112 6.19 4.64 -13.03
C PHE A 112 7.38 5.28 -13.78
N ASP A 113 8.61 4.81 -13.54
CA ASP A 113 9.84 5.50 -13.99
C ASP A 113 10.60 4.76 -15.11
N ASN A 114 10.00 3.71 -15.69
CA ASN A 114 10.61 2.94 -16.79
C ASN A 114 10.22 3.56 -18.15
N PRO A 115 11.16 4.17 -18.92
CA PRO A 115 10.85 4.86 -20.18
C PRO A 115 10.23 3.95 -21.25
N THR A 116 10.54 2.65 -21.22
CA THR A 116 10.01 1.64 -22.15
C THR A 116 8.58 1.26 -21.81
N LEU A 117 8.26 1.06 -20.53
CA LEU A 117 6.88 0.88 -20.06
C LEU A 117 6.04 2.15 -20.29
N LEU A 118 6.67 3.32 -20.18
CA LEU A 118 6.08 4.62 -20.44
C LEU A 118 5.72 4.79 -21.92
N LYS A 119 6.66 4.50 -22.82
CA LYS A 119 6.41 4.45 -24.27
C LYS A 119 5.33 3.40 -24.62
N LEU A 120 5.40 2.19 -24.05
CA LEU A 120 4.43 1.11 -24.31
C LEU A 120 3.01 1.51 -23.87
N ARG A 121 2.87 2.20 -22.73
CA ARG A 121 1.59 2.72 -22.24
C ARG A 121 1.10 3.89 -23.08
N VAL A 122 1.96 4.84 -23.43
CA VAL A 122 1.63 5.97 -24.33
C VAL A 122 1.16 5.47 -25.70
N TYR A 123 1.85 4.52 -26.33
CA TYR A 123 1.40 3.91 -27.59
C TYR A 123 0.08 3.15 -27.44
N ASN A 124 -0.14 2.48 -26.30
CA ASN A 124 -1.40 1.77 -26.05
C ASN A 124 -2.57 2.74 -25.89
N ASP A 125 -2.36 3.86 -25.21
CA ASP A 125 -3.38 4.88 -25.00
C ASP A 125 -3.63 5.66 -26.31
N LEU A 126 -2.58 5.95 -27.08
CA LEU A 126 -2.64 6.47 -28.45
C LEU A 126 -3.49 5.57 -29.36
N SER A 127 -3.24 4.26 -29.32
CA SER A 127 -3.93 3.29 -30.18
C SER A 127 -5.43 3.14 -29.86
N LYS A 128 -5.82 3.41 -28.61
CA LYS A 128 -7.22 3.43 -28.16
C LYS A 128 -7.92 4.74 -28.53
N SER A 129 -7.14 5.80 -28.74
CA SER A 129 -7.61 7.17 -28.92
C SER A 129 -7.72 7.61 -30.38
N LEU A 130 -6.99 6.94 -31.28
CA LEU A 130 -6.87 7.28 -32.70
C LEU A 130 -7.40 6.16 -33.61
N PRO A 131 -8.06 6.48 -34.73
CA PRO A 131 -8.36 5.51 -35.78
C PRO A 131 -7.09 4.87 -36.36
N PHE A 132 -7.14 3.58 -36.72
CA PHE A 132 -6.01 2.82 -37.25
C PHE A 132 -5.30 3.50 -38.43
N THR A 133 -6.05 4.18 -39.30
CA THR A 133 -5.51 4.94 -40.44
C THR A 133 -4.61 6.12 -40.02
N LYS A 134 -4.90 6.76 -38.88
CA LYS A 134 -4.08 7.87 -38.33
C LYS A 134 -2.83 7.35 -37.61
N LEU A 135 -2.88 6.16 -37.01
CA LEU A 135 -1.71 5.50 -36.42
C LEU A 135 -0.68 5.09 -37.48
N ILE A 136 -1.13 4.71 -38.68
CA ILE A 136 -0.25 4.42 -39.82
C ILE A 136 0.45 5.70 -40.33
N GLU A 137 -0.25 6.83 -40.37
CA GLU A 137 0.35 8.13 -40.74
C GLU A 137 1.47 8.53 -39.76
N ILE A 138 1.27 8.37 -38.45
CA ILE A 138 2.30 8.64 -37.42
C ILE A 138 3.52 7.74 -37.59
N ARG A 139 3.30 6.43 -37.77
CA ARG A 139 4.37 5.43 -37.96
C ARG A 139 5.21 5.71 -39.21
N ASN A 140 4.57 6.13 -40.31
CA ASN A 140 5.27 6.42 -41.56
C ASN A 140 6.10 7.71 -41.45
N PHE A 141 5.67 8.68 -40.64
CA PHE A 141 6.45 9.88 -40.33
C PHE A 141 7.65 9.61 -39.42
N GLU A 142 7.54 8.67 -38.46
CA GLU A 142 8.64 8.24 -37.58
C GLU A 142 9.80 7.57 -38.35
N GLN A 143 9.54 6.95 -39.51
CA GLN A 143 10.57 6.27 -40.30
C GLN A 143 11.49 7.21 -41.10
N GLU A 144 11.17 8.51 -41.20
CA GLU A 144 11.95 9.49 -41.98
C GLU A 144 13.00 10.28 -41.16
N LEU A 145 13.09 10.09 -39.84
CA LEU A 145 13.96 10.90 -38.95
C LEU A 145 14.78 10.02 -37.99
N GLU A 146 16.12 10.09 -38.10
CA GLU A 146 17.10 9.24 -37.37
C GLU A 146 17.46 9.70 -35.94
N ASN A 147 16.65 10.48 -35.22
CA ASN A 147 17.06 11.00 -33.89
C ASN A 147 16.08 10.71 -32.73
N ASP A 148 16.69 10.49 -31.56
CA ASP A 148 16.19 9.87 -30.33
C ASP A 148 15.30 10.74 -29.41
N ASP A 149 14.69 11.82 -29.91
CA ASP A 149 13.85 12.68 -29.06
C ASP A 149 12.38 12.20 -29.01
N MET A 150 11.94 11.91 -27.77
CA MET A 150 10.57 11.81 -27.25
C MET A 150 9.42 11.91 -28.29
N CYS A 151 8.61 10.85 -28.44
CA CYS A 151 7.54 10.68 -29.46
C CYS A 151 6.58 11.87 -29.70
N LEU A 152 6.47 12.84 -28.79
CA LEU A 152 5.69 14.07 -28.98
C LEU A 152 6.45 15.17 -29.75
N GLY A 153 7.78 15.22 -29.66
CA GLY A 153 8.64 16.13 -30.43
C GLY A 153 8.78 15.74 -31.90
N VAL A 154 8.36 14.53 -32.27
CA VAL A 154 8.36 13.99 -33.64
C VAL A 154 7.18 14.54 -34.48
N LEU A 155 6.10 15.00 -33.82
CA LEU A 155 4.96 15.61 -34.50
C LEU A 155 5.17 17.12 -34.62
N GLN A 156 5.19 17.63 -35.86
CA GLN A 156 5.21 19.08 -36.13
C GLN A 156 4.11 19.80 -35.33
N HIS A 157 4.41 21.00 -34.87
CA HIS A 157 3.51 21.77 -33.99
C HIS A 157 2.09 21.87 -34.58
N ASP A 158 1.95 22.20 -35.86
CA ASP A 158 0.70 22.33 -36.61
C ASP A 158 0.02 20.99 -37.01
N SER A 159 0.51 19.84 -36.54
CA SER A 159 -0.05 18.54 -36.90
C SER A 159 -1.47 18.34 -36.33
N PRO A 160 -2.49 18.08 -37.19
CA PRO A 160 -3.85 17.77 -36.74
C PRO A 160 -3.92 16.53 -35.83
N VAL A 161 -2.91 15.65 -35.92
CA VAL A 161 -2.79 14.44 -35.12
C VAL A 161 -2.37 14.77 -33.68
N ARG A 162 -1.47 15.75 -33.50
CA ARG A 162 -1.04 16.23 -32.18
C ARG A 162 -2.21 16.90 -31.45
N LEU A 163 -3.00 17.70 -32.17
CA LEU A 163 -4.22 18.31 -31.63
C LEU A 163 -5.23 17.26 -31.14
N HIS A 164 -5.55 16.27 -31.98
CA HIS A 164 -6.47 15.19 -31.61
C HIS A 164 -5.95 14.36 -30.42
N LEU A 165 -4.63 14.15 -30.36
CA LEU A 165 -3.99 13.45 -29.25
C LEU A 165 -4.18 14.19 -27.92
N TYR A 166 -3.92 15.50 -27.90
CA TYR A 166 -4.13 16.31 -26.68
C TYR A 166 -5.59 16.24 -26.25
N MET A 167 -6.54 16.44 -27.17
CA MET A 167 -7.96 16.35 -26.84
C MET A 167 -8.31 15.02 -26.18
N LYS A 168 -7.75 13.90 -26.66
CA LYS A 168 -8.00 12.58 -26.09
C LYS A 168 -7.37 12.39 -24.72
N ILE A 169 -6.10 12.74 -24.55
CA ILE A 169 -5.37 12.61 -23.28
C ILE A 169 -6.05 13.37 -22.16
N PHE A 170 -6.45 14.62 -22.39
CA PHE A 170 -7.07 15.46 -21.35
C PHE A 170 -8.57 15.15 -21.15
N SER A 171 -9.21 14.38 -22.04
CA SER A 171 -10.65 14.03 -21.93
C SER A 171 -10.93 12.75 -21.13
N GLN A 172 -9.90 11.94 -20.86
CA GLN A 172 -10.02 10.66 -20.16
C GLN A 172 -9.63 10.78 -18.68
N ASP A 173 -10.05 9.81 -17.87
CA ASP A 173 -9.57 9.71 -16.49
C ASP A 173 -8.05 9.45 -16.46
N PRO A 174 -7.30 10.03 -15.50
CA PRO A 174 -5.86 9.83 -15.41
C PRO A 174 -5.48 8.36 -15.21
N LEU A 175 -4.68 7.85 -16.16
CA LEU A 175 -3.98 6.58 -16.09
C LEU A 175 -2.63 6.75 -15.36
N PRO A 176 -1.96 5.68 -14.91
CA PRO A 176 -0.84 5.83 -13.98
C PRO A 176 0.40 6.58 -14.57
N LEU A 177 0.50 6.87 -15.87
CA LEU A 177 1.59 7.70 -16.44
C LEU A 177 1.13 9.05 -17.01
N THR A 178 -0.10 9.44 -16.69
CA THR A 178 -0.68 10.69 -17.16
C THR A 178 0.11 11.89 -16.63
N PHE A 179 0.72 11.78 -15.44
CA PHE A 179 1.56 12.84 -14.87
C PHE A 179 2.74 13.17 -15.78
N VAL A 180 3.53 12.16 -16.15
CA VAL A 180 4.73 12.33 -17.01
C VAL A 180 4.30 12.77 -18.42
N THR A 181 3.18 12.26 -18.90
CA THR A 181 2.64 12.65 -20.21
C THR A 181 2.25 14.13 -20.24
N ILE A 182 1.52 14.61 -19.23
CA ILE A 182 1.16 16.03 -19.09
C ILE A 182 2.43 16.88 -18.93
N TYR A 183 3.40 16.44 -18.11
CA TYR A 183 4.67 17.15 -17.97
C TYR A 183 5.38 17.33 -19.30
N ASN A 184 5.50 16.28 -20.10
CA ASN A 184 6.14 16.36 -21.41
C ASN A 184 5.38 17.26 -22.37
N ILE A 185 4.04 17.18 -22.39
CA ILE A 185 3.20 18.08 -23.19
C ILE A 185 3.47 19.53 -22.79
N PHE A 186 3.31 19.86 -21.51
CA PHE A 186 3.55 21.22 -21.00
C PHE A 186 4.99 21.69 -21.18
N TYR A 187 5.96 20.79 -21.11
CA TYR A 187 7.37 21.11 -21.33
C TYR A 187 7.59 21.56 -22.78
N ILE A 188 7.05 20.82 -23.75
CA ILE A 188 7.14 21.19 -25.17
C ILE A 188 6.42 22.52 -25.40
N GLU A 189 5.19 22.69 -24.91
CA GLU A 189 4.45 23.96 -25.07
C GLU A 189 5.18 25.13 -24.40
N SER A 190 5.90 24.90 -23.29
CA SER A 190 6.67 25.94 -22.60
C SER A 190 7.97 26.31 -23.32
N PHE A 191 8.53 25.43 -24.14
CA PHE A 191 9.70 25.74 -24.96
C PHE A 191 9.36 26.74 -26.07
N GLU A 192 8.11 26.71 -26.54
CA GLU A 192 7.60 27.61 -27.58
C GLU A 192 7.03 28.92 -27.02
N ASN A 193 6.75 28.96 -25.71
CA ASN A 193 6.21 30.12 -25.00
C ASN A 193 6.94 30.31 -23.67
N ASP A 194 8.02 31.11 -23.68
CA ASP A 194 8.78 31.45 -22.48
C ASP A 194 7.83 31.96 -21.37
N ASP A 195 8.01 31.46 -20.15
CA ASP A 195 7.17 31.78 -19.00
C ASP A 195 5.67 31.47 -19.20
N LEU A 196 5.34 30.44 -20.01
CA LEU A 196 3.97 30.01 -20.37
C LEU A 196 2.94 30.17 -19.25
N PHE A 197 3.19 29.60 -18.08
CA PHE A 197 2.22 29.60 -16.98
C PHE A 197 2.05 30.97 -16.31
N PHE A 198 3.10 31.80 -16.28
CA PHE A 198 2.96 33.20 -15.86
C PHE A 198 2.19 34.02 -16.90
N ASN A 199 2.38 33.74 -18.19
CA ASN A 199 1.64 34.38 -19.28
C ASN A 199 0.16 33.97 -19.27
N LEU A 200 -0.16 32.70 -18.98
CA LEU A 200 -1.54 32.24 -18.80
C LEU A 200 -2.26 32.98 -17.66
N ILE A 201 -1.56 33.31 -16.57
CA ILE A 201 -2.11 34.11 -15.46
C ILE A 201 -2.40 35.56 -15.90
N ASN A 202 -1.47 36.18 -16.63
CA ASN A 202 -1.55 37.61 -16.99
C ASN A 202 -2.42 37.89 -18.22
N LYS A 203 -2.27 37.08 -19.26
CA LYS A 203 -2.80 37.30 -20.61
C LYS A 203 -3.30 35.99 -21.24
N PRO A 204 -4.29 35.33 -20.61
CA PRO A 204 -4.76 34.01 -21.04
C PRO A 204 -5.22 33.98 -22.50
N LEU A 205 -5.95 35.02 -22.94
CA LEU A 205 -6.48 35.09 -24.31
C LEU A 205 -5.36 35.15 -25.35
N GLU A 206 -4.33 35.97 -25.13
CA GLU A 206 -3.19 36.09 -26.05
C GLU A 206 -2.43 34.76 -26.15
N VAL A 207 -2.26 34.04 -25.05
CA VAL A 207 -1.57 32.73 -25.06
C VAL A 207 -2.39 31.67 -25.79
N LEU A 208 -3.70 31.60 -25.50
CA LEU A 208 -4.58 30.58 -26.08
C LEU A 208 -4.87 30.84 -27.57
N GLU A 209 -5.03 32.10 -27.99
CA GLU A 209 -5.21 32.46 -29.41
C GLU A 209 -3.96 32.13 -30.26
N ASN A 210 -2.78 32.15 -29.64
CA ASN A 210 -1.51 31.85 -30.32
C ASN A 210 -1.14 30.36 -30.34
N SER A 211 -1.88 29.49 -29.64
CA SER A 211 -1.63 28.04 -29.61
C SER A 211 -2.94 27.26 -29.70
N GLU A 212 -3.19 26.67 -30.87
CA GLU A 212 -4.36 25.81 -31.11
C GLU A 212 -4.37 24.59 -30.16
N GLN A 213 -3.18 24.12 -29.76
CA GLN A 213 -2.96 22.99 -28.87
C GLN A 213 -3.38 23.32 -27.44
N LEU A 214 -2.93 24.47 -26.91
CA LEU A 214 -3.36 24.95 -25.59
C LEU A 214 -4.85 25.30 -25.57
N GLN A 215 -5.38 25.86 -26.67
CA GLN A 215 -6.82 26.10 -26.81
C GLN A 215 -7.62 24.79 -26.79
N ALA A 216 -7.12 23.72 -27.42
CA ALA A 216 -7.79 22.41 -27.36
C ALA A 216 -7.75 21.79 -25.96
N ILE A 217 -6.66 21.96 -25.21
CA ILE A 217 -6.58 21.53 -23.80
C ILE A 217 -7.60 22.33 -22.97
N GLU A 218 -7.65 23.64 -23.14
CA GLU A 218 -8.62 24.53 -22.49
C GLU A 218 -10.08 24.12 -22.77
N ASP A 219 -10.42 23.82 -24.01
CA ASP A 219 -11.78 23.42 -24.42
C ASP A 219 -12.23 22.07 -23.82
N VAL A 220 -11.28 21.23 -23.43
CA VAL A 220 -11.53 19.95 -22.76
C VAL A 220 -11.65 20.16 -21.25
N LEU A 221 -10.69 20.88 -20.64
CA LEU A 221 -10.67 21.10 -19.20
C LEU A 221 -11.84 21.99 -18.74
N SER A 222 -12.24 23.00 -19.51
CA SER A 222 -13.37 23.89 -19.18
C SER A 222 -14.74 23.20 -19.06
N LYS A 223 -14.87 21.96 -19.55
CA LYS A 223 -16.08 21.13 -19.41
C LYS A 223 -16.05 20.25 -18.16
N GLN A 224 -14.89 20.15 -17.53
CA GLN A 224 -14.66 19.39 -16.33
C GLN A 224 -14.72 20.33 -15.13
N ILE A 225 -15.12 19.83 -13.96
CA ILE A 225 -15.15 20.60 -12.72
C ILE A 225 -14.51 19.74 -11.65
N ASP A 226 -13.42 20.23 -11.05
CA ASP A 226 -12.69 19.53 -9.99
C ASP A 226 -12.36 18.07 -10.38
N SER A 227 -11.96 17.86 -11.63
CA SER A 227 -11.64 16.55 -12.14
C SER A 227 -10.26 16.07 -11.68
N SER A 228 -10.05 14.76 -11.74
CA SER A 228 -8.73 14.18 -11.48
C SER A 228 -7.69 14.64 -12.52
N MET A 229 -8.10 14.97 -13.74
CA MET A 229 -7.22 15.50 -14.78
C MET A 229 -6.78 16.94 -14.48
N GLU A 230 -7.71 17.83 -14.13
CA GLU A 230 -7.36 19.21 -13.74
C GLU A 230 -6.43 19.24 -12.51
N ALA A 231 -6.71 18.38 -11.51
CA ALA A 231 -5.84 18.19 -10.36
C ALA A 231 -4.43 17.76 -10.78
N LEU A 232 -4.32 16.81 -11.70
CA LEU A 232 -3.04 16.34 -12.18
C LEU A 232 -2.26 17.40 -12.97
N CYS A 233 -2.94 18.19 -13.81
CA CYS A 233 -2.35 19.36 -14.47
C CYS A 233 -1.79 20.35 -13.45
N CYS A 234 -2.57 20.68 -12.42
CA CYS A 234 -2.16 21.56 -11.33
C CYS A 234 -0.90 21.04 -10.64
N ASP A 235 -0.85 19.74 -10.34
CA ASP A 235 0.28 19.12 -9.67
C ASP A 235 1.56 19.12 -10.52
N VAL A 236 1.44 18.85 -11.83
CA VAL A 236 2.57 18.96 -12.77
C VAL A 236 3.11 20.38 -12.82
N ILE A 237 2.23 21.38 -12.97
CA ILE A 237 2.62 22.80 -13.03
C ILE A 237 3.31 23.21 -11.73
N GLN A 238 2.76 22.84 -10.58
CA GLN A 238 3.34 23.13 -9.27
C GLN A 238 4.73 22.50 -9.10
N THR A 239 4.85 21.20 -9.36
CA THR A 239 6.03 20.39 -8.98
C THR A 239 7.14 20.39 -10.01
N LYS A 240 6.87 20.74 -11.27
CA LYS A 240 7.87 20.76 -12.34
C LYS A 240 8.21 22.16 -12.85
N PHE A 241 7.26 23.10 -12.82
CA PHE A 241 7.45 24.43 -13.38
C PHE A 241 7.61 25.52 -12.31
N PHE A 242 6.73 25.60 -11.31
CA PHE A 242 6.84 26.66 -10.30
C PHE A 242 7.80 26.33 -9.15
N VAL A 243 8.07 25.05 -8.86
CA VAL A 243 8.97 24.67 -7.74
C VAL A 243 10.36 25.30 -7.87
N ILE A 244 10.87 25.44 -9.10
CA ILE A 244 12.18 26.01 -9.42
C ILE A 244 12.21 27.54 -9.34
N CYS A 245 11.05 28.21 -9.27
CA CYS A 245 10.98 29.66 -9.21
C CYS A 245 11.32 30.19 -7.82
N GLU A 246 11.94 31.36 -7.74
CA GLU A 246 12.21 32.04 -6.46
C GLU A 246 10.93 32.64 -5.85
N PHE A 247 10.88 32.79 -4.52
CA PHE A 247 9.71 33.38 -3.82
C PHE A 247 9.33 34.74 -4.43
N ASN A 248 10.32 35.59 -4.68
CA ASN A 248 10.13 36.93 -5.25
C ASN A 248 9.54 36.91 -6.67
N GLN A 249 9.77 35.84 -7.45
CA GLN A 249 9.15 35.69 -8.78
C GLN A 249 7.66 35.38 -8.62
N LEU A 250 7.31 34.42 -7.76
CA LEU A 250 5.92 34.04 -7.49
C LEU A 250 5.13 35.20 -6.87
N ALA A 251 5.75 35.92 -5.94
CA ALA A 251 5.14 37.05 -5.21
C ALA A 251 4.65 38.17 -6.14
N LYS A 252 5.32 38.42 -7.28
CA LYS A 252 4.89 39.41 -8.28
C LYS A 252 3.51 39.10 -8.87
N TYR A 253 3.14 37.82 -8.91
CA TYR A 253 1.88 37.36 -9.51
C TYR A 253 0.81 37.06 -8.46
N TYR A 254 1.13 37.15 -7.16
CA TYR A 254 0.21 36.84 -6.06
C TYR A 254 -1.13 37.59 -6.16
N LEU A 255 -1.09 38.91 -6.38
CA LEU A 255 -2.31 39.73 -6.45
C LEU A 255 -3.19 39.37 -7.65
N LYS A 256 -2.58 38.93 -8.77
CA LYS A 256 -3.29 38.51 -9.98
C LYS A 256 -3.86 37.11 -9.83
N ALA A 257 -3.07 36.18 -9.29
CA ALA A 257 -3.52 34.82 -9.01
C ALA A 257 -4.71 34.80 -8.02
N THR A 258 -4.69 35.65 -6.99
CA THR A 258 -5.83 35.80 -6.07
C THR A 258 -7.04 36.50 -6.68
N GLU A 259 -6.84 37.44 -7.61
CA GLU A 259 -7.96 38.06 -8.37
C GLU A 259 -8.68 37.02 -9.24
N ILE A 260 -7.93 36.09 -9.83
CA ILE A 260 -8.48 34.97 -10.60
C ILE A 260 -9.40 34.08 -9.75
N LEU A 261 -9.06 33.83 -8.48
CA LEU A 261 -9.92 33.05 -7.56
C LEU A 261 -11.26 33.73 -7.21
N ILE A 262 -11.40 35.03 -7.50
CA ILE A 262 -12.59 35.83 -7.16
C ILE A 262 -13.46 36.06 -8.41
N THR A 263 -12.90 35.92 -9.60
CA THR A 263 -13.55 36.30 -10.87
C THR A 263 -14.36 35.12 -11.42
N ASN A 264 -15.58 35.37 -11.91
CA ASN A 264 -16.49 34.32 -12.39
C ASN A 264 -16.26 33.88 -13.85
N ASP A 265 -15.45 34.61 -14.63
CA ASP A 265 -15.17 34.33 -16.04
C ASP A 265 -13.66 34.14 -16.24
N VAL A 266 -13.19 32.93 -15.93
CA VAL A 266 -11.77 32.55 -15.95
C VAL A 266 -11.62 31.28 -16.77
N LYS A 267 -10.59 31.24 -17.61
CA LYS A 267 -10.21 30.04 -18.36
C LYS A 267 -9.70 28.94 -17.42
N ALA A 268 -9.97 27.68 -17.75
CA ALA A 268 -9.60 26.54 -16.90
C ALA A 268 -8.07 26.47 -16.69
N LEU A 269 -7.27 26.57 -17.74
CA LEU A 269 -5.80 26.59 -17.65
C LEU A 269 -5.27 27.81 -16.88
N GLN A 270 -5.94 28.96 -16.97
CA GLN A 270 -5.60 30.14 -16.19
C GLN A 270 -5.84 29.89 -14.69
N LEU A 271 -6.99 29.32 -14.33
CA LEU A 271 -7.33 28.99 -12.95
C LEU A 271 -6.38 27.94 -12.36
N ILE A 272 -6.11 26.86 -13.10
CA ILE A 272 -5.18 25.79 -12.71
C ILE A 272 -3.78 26.37 -12.47
N SER A 273 -3.30 27.23 -13.39
CA SER A 273 -1.99 27.88 -13.25
C SER A 273 -1.93 28.81 -12.03
N ALA A 274 -2.99 29.59 -11.79
CA ALA A 274 -3.08 30.45 -10.62
C ALA A 274 -3.04 29.66 -9.31
N ILE A 275 -3.78 28.54 -9.23
CA ILE A 275 -3.80 27.66 -8.05
C ILE A 275 -2.42 27.01 -7.84
N ALA A 276 -1.80 26.46 -8.90
CA ALA A 276 -0.46 25.86 -8.82
C ALA A 276 0.61 26.86 -8.34
N LEU A 277 0.52 28.12 -8.81
CA LEU A 277 1.37 29.22 -8.33
C LEU A 277 1.14 29.48 -6.84
N LEU A 278 -0.11 29.61 -6.41
CA LEU A 278 -0.47 29.88 -5.01
C LEU A 278 -0.07 28.74 -4.07
N LYS A 279 -0.18 27.49 -4.52
CA LYS A 279 0.31 26.31 -3.78
C LYS A 279 1.82 26.37 -3.55
N THR A 280 2.58 26.73 -4.59
CA THR A 280 4.04 26.90 -4.49
C THR A 280 4.43 28.11 -3.65
N PHE A 281 3.70 29.22 -3.83
CA PHE A 281 3.85 30.44 -3.04
C PHE A 281 3.66 30.16 -1.55
N ALA A 282 2.61 29.42 -1.16
CA ALA A 282 2.36 29.04 0.23
C ALA A 282 3.53 28.27 0.85
N ASN A 283 4.07 27.27 0.13
CA ASN A 283 5.23 26.51 0.62
C ASN A 283 6.46 27.41 0.83
N LYS A 284 6.77 28.28 -0.15
CA LYS A 284 7.91 29.19 -0.07
C LYS A 284 7.71 30.32 0.94
N LEU A 285 6.47 30.76 1.17
CA LEU A 285 6.10 31.72 2.21
C LEU A 285 6.45 31.18 3.60
N TRP A 286 6.16 29.91 3.87
CA TRP A 286 6.53 29.32 5.16
C TRP A 286 8.02 29.02 5.29
N ASN A 287 8.73 28.82 4.18
CA ASN A 287 10.19 28.68 4.16
C ASN A 287 10.94 30.00 4.44
N SER A 288 10.31 31.16 4.23
CA SER A 288 10.96 32.47 4.43
C SER A 288 10.88 32.99 5.87
N ALA A 289 10.27 32.24 6.79
CA ALA A 289 10.24 32.59 8.20
C ALA A 289 11.68 32.60 8.80
N VAL A 290 12.03 33.67 9.53
CA VAL A 290 13.37 33.92 10.11
C VAL A 290 13.78 32.81 11.09
N LYS A 291 12.81 32.24 11.79
CA LYS A 291 12.95 31.15 12.77
C LYS A 291 12.18 29.93 12.28
N SER A 292 12.54 28.74 12.78
CA SER A 292 11.61 27.59 12.74
C SER A 292 10.23 28.03 13.22
N ILE A 293 9.16 27.56 12.58
CA ILE A 293 7.79 27.93 12.91
C ILE A 293 7.61 27.83 14.44
N SER A 294 7.48 28.98 15.09
CA SER A 294 7.34 29.07 16.55
C SER A 294 5.87 29.04 16.89
N LEU A 295 5.53 28.19 17.87
CA LEU A 295 4.17 28.09 18.42
C LEU A 295 3.93 29.08 19.57
N THR A 296 4.95 29.83 19.99
CA THR A 296 4.87 30.73 21.15
C THR A 296 5.26 32.16 20.83
N ASP A 297 6.10 32.36 19.81
CA ASP A 297 6.58 33.68 19.40
C ASP A 297 5.97 34.08 18.06
N GLN A 298 5.77 35.38 17.86
CA GLN A 298 5.43 35.90 16.54
C GLN A 298 6.53 35.58 15.53
N ILE A 299 6.12 35.09 14.35
CA ILE A 299 7.04 34.86 13.25
C ILE A 299 7.46 36.20 12.63
N GLU A 300 8.70 36.24 12.19
CA GLU A 300 9.22 37.33 11.38
C GLU A 300 9.53 36.76 10.01
N PHE A 301 9.14 37.44 8.94
CA PHE A 301 9.44 37.01 7.58
C PHE A 301 10.66 37.73 7.01
N LYS A 302 11.55 36.99 6.36
CA LYS A 302 12.66 37.57 5.58
C LYS A 302 12.22 37.82 4.14
N PHE A 303 11.52 38.92 3.91
CA PHE A 303 11.30 39.43 2.56
C PHE A 303 12.07 40.73 2.35
N GLU A 304 12.53 40.95 1.14
CA GLU A 304 12.91 42.29 0.71
C GLU A 304 11.62 43.12 0.64
N ALA A 305 11.49 44.14 1.51
CA ALA A 305 10.24 44.87 1.74
C ALA A 305 9.70 45.59 0.49
N ASP A 306 10.58 45.90 -0.46
CA ASP A 306 10.28 46.43 -1.79
C ASP A 306 9.73 45.36 -2.76
N LYS A 307 9.89 44.07 -2.45
CA LYS A 307 9.46 42.94 -3.29
C LYS A 307 8.15 42.30 -2.85
N PHE A 308 7.85 42.23 -1.55
CA PHE A 308 6.57 41.71 -1.05
C PHE A 308 6.24 42.24 0.36
N ASN A 309 5.01 42.74 0.53
CA ASN A 309 4.46 43.13 1.83
C ASN A 309 3.39 42.12 2.28
N ILE A 310 3.49 41.64 3.53
CA ILE A 310 2.52 40.74 4.15
C ILE A 310 1.09 41.32 4.19
N ASP A 311 0.94 42.64 4.18
CA ASP A 311 -0.37 43.29 4.08
C ASP A 311 -1.12 42.91 2.80
N TYR A 312 -0.42 42.64 1.70
CA TYR A 312 -1.04 42.17 0.46
C TYR A 312 -1.67 40.78 0.66
N LEU A 313 -1.01 39.90 1.41
CA LEU A 313 -1.56 38.61 1.81
C LEU A 313 -2.83 38.81 2.65
N ASN A 314 -2.72 39.58 3.73
CA ASN A 314 -3.81 39.83 4.66
C ASN A 314 -5.04 40.43 3.99
N ASN A 315 -4.86 41.47 3.16
CA ASN A 315 -5.96 42.14 2.47
C ASN A 315 -6.76 41.20 1.55
N ARG A 316 -6.10 40.23 0.92
CA ARG A 316 -6.77 39.23 0.09
C ARG A 316 -7.46 38.15 0.92
N LEU A 317 -6.82 37.67 1.98
CA LEU A 317 -7.37 36.61 2.82
C LEU A 317 -8.51 37.08 3.73
N VAL A 318 -8.77 38.37 3.90
CA VAL A 318 -9.98 38.83 4.60
C VAL A 318 -11.26 38.62 3.77
N LEU A 319 -11.13 38.44 2.45
CA LEU A 319 -12.29 38.29 1.56
C LEU A 319 -13.05 36.97 1.82
N ASP A 320 -14.37 37.08 1.91
CA ASP A 320 -15.29 35.95 2.04
C ASP A 320 -15.66 35.43 0.65
N GLN A 321 -14.76 34.61 0.08
CA GLN A 321 -14.92 33.97 -1.23
C GLN A 321 -14.52 32.50 -1.13
N PRO A 322 -15.28 31.55 -1.73
CA PRO A 322 -15.04 30.11 -1.58
C PRO A 322 -13.62 29.64 -1.92
N LEU A 323 -13.05 30.09 -3.05
CA LEU A 323 -11.68 29.71 -3.45
C LEU A 323 -10.59 30.42 -2.64
N ILE A 324 -10.87 31.62 -2.12
CA ILE A 324 -9.98 32.27 -1.15
C ILE A 324 -9.96 31.48 0.16
N HIS A 325 -11.11 30.95 0.60
CA HIS A 325 -11.18 30.04 1.74
C HIS A 325 -10.37 28.76 1.49
N SER A 326 -10.50 28.13 0.31
CA SER A 326 -9.66 26.98 -0.06
C SER A 326 -8.16 27.29 -0.01
N PHE A 327 -7.75 28.50 -0.40
CA PHE A 327 -6.36 28.94 -0.28
C PHE A 327 -5.92 29.15 1.18
N LYS A 328 -6.77 29.68 2.07
CA LYS A 328 -6.50 29.74 3.53
C LYS A 328 -6.27 28.35 4.09
N VAL A 329 -7.15 27.41 3.75
CA VAL A 329 -7.02 26.01 4.18
C VAL A 329 -5.72 25.43 3.66
N TYR A 330 -5.35 25.67 2.39
CA TYR A 330 -4.10 25.18 1.82
C TYR A 330 -2.85 25.75 2.53
N LEU A 331 -2.86 27.04 2.90
CA LEU A 331 -1.80 27.64 3.71
C LEU A 331 -1.59 26.87 5.02
N LEU A 332 -2.67 26.46 5.70
CA LEU A 332 -2.59 25.64 6.90
C LEU A 332 -2.19 24.19 6.62
N LYS A 333 -2.70 23.58 5.54
CA LYS A 333 -2.29 22.24 5.08
C LYS A 333 -0.78 22.18 4.82
N SER A 334 -0.18 23.23 4.25
CA SER A 334 1.26 23.25 4.01
C SER A 334 2.11 23.30 5.29
N LEU A 335 1.55 23.71 6.43
CA LEU A 335 2.19 23.55 7.75
C LEU A 335 2.22 22.09 8.21
N ARG A 336 1.22 21.27 7.83
CA ARG A 336 1.23 19.81 8.07
C ARG A 336 2.42 19.13 7.39
N LEU A 337 2.76 19.55 6.17
CA LEU A 337 3.96 19.06 5.46
C LEU A 337 5.26 19.40 6.19
N LYS A 338 5.24 20.38 7.11
CA LYS A 338 6.37 20.76 7.96
C LYS A 338 6.39 20.03 9.29
N GLY A 339 5.54 19.02 9.48
CA GLY A 339 5.49 18.17 10.67
C GLY A 339 4.63 18.71 11.81
N LEU A 340 3.87 19.79 11.61
CA LEU A 340 2.97 20.33 12.64
C LEU A 340 1.69 19.47 12.73
N SER A 341 1.27 19.15 13.95
CA SER A 341 -0.06 18.56 14.24
C SER A 341 -1.20 19.57 14.05
N ILE A 342 -2.46 19.13 14.09
CA ILE A 342 -3.62 20.04 14.01
C ILE A 342 -3.63 21.00 15.19
N ASN A 343 -3.22 20.51 16.37
CA ASN A 343 -3.10 21.31 17.57
C ASN A 343 -1.98 22.36 17.45
N ASP A 344 -0.83 21.97 16.89
CA ASP A 344 0.27 22.92 16.63
C ASP A 344 -0.18 24.01 15.65
N ILE A 345 -0.98 23.67 14.63
CA ILE A 345 -1.54 24.65 13.70
C ILE A 345 -2.55 25.56 14.39
N ASN A 346 -3.41 25.04 15.28
CA ASN A 346 -4.34 25.86 16.06
C ASN A 346 -3.57 26.87 16.94
N GLN A 347 -2.59 26.41 17.70
CA GLN A 347 -1.75 27.26 18.54
C GLN A 347 -0.97 28.29 17.71
N PHE A 348 -0.50 27.89 16.53
CA PHE A 348 0.11 28.79 15.56
C PHE A 348 -0.89 29.89 15.13
N CYS A 349 -2.14 29.54 14.83
CA CYS A 349 -3.18 30.52 14.47
C CYS A 349 -3.42 31.53 15.60
N GLU A 350 -3.56 31.05 16.84
CA GLU A 350 -3.74 31.91 18.02
C GLU A 350 -2.56 32.87 18.25
N THR A 351 -1.33 32.38 18.06
CA THR A 351 -0.11 33.18 18.26
C THR A 351 0.09 34.21 17.15
N GLN A 352 -0.17 33.82 15.90
CA GLN A 352 0.11 34.66 14.73
C GLN A 352 -1.04 35.59 14.33
N GLN A 353 -2.21 35.52 14.97
CA GLN A 353 -3.39 36.34 14.61
C GLN A 353 -3.15 37.85 14.63
N GLN A 354 -2.15 38.37 15.36
CA GLN A 354 -1.81 39.79 15.31
C GLN A 354 -1.13 40.18 13.99
N LEU A 355 -0.25 39.32 13.48
CA LEU A 355 0.46 39.53 12.20
C LEU A 355 -0.39 39.09 11.00
N LEU A 356 -1.19 38.04 11.17
CA LEU A 356 -2.04 37.42 10.17
C LEU A 356 -3.49 37.38 10.66
N PRO A 357 -4.24 38.51 10.63
CA PRO A 357 -5.56 38.63 11.26
C PRO A 357 -6.61 37.63 10.79
N TRP A 358 -6.49 37.15 9.55
CA TRP A 358 -7.40 36.14 8.98
C TRP A 358 -7.33 34.80 9.72
N LEU A 359 -6.24 34.49 10.44
CA LEU A 359 -6.13 33.29 11.26
C LEU A 359 -7.11 33.30 12.44
N GLY A 360 -7.34 34.46 13.05
CA GLY A 360 -8.28 34.61 14.18
C GLY A 360 -9.75 34.54 13.77
N ALA A 361 -10.05 34.60 12.47
CA ALA A 361 -11.42 34.46 11.95
C ALA A 361 -11.82 32.99 11.69
N LEU A 362 -10.87 32.05 11.80
CA LEU A 362 -11.12 30.63 11.57
C LEU A 362 -11.82 30.00 12.78
N LEU A 363 -12.82 29.17 12.51
CA LEU A 363 -13.60 28.48 13.55
C LEU A 363 -12.98 27.11 13.84
N TRP A 364 -12.28 27.02 14.96
CA TRP A 364 -11.72 25.79 15.51
C TRP A 364 -12.73 25.11 16.45
N ASP A 365 -12.76 23.78 16.43
CA ASP A 365 -13.32 23.00 17.52
C ASP A 365 -12.42 23.23 18.74
N GLY A 366 -12.97 23.55 19.90
CA GLY A 366 -12.20 23.82 21.12
C GLY A 366 -11.48 22.58 21.70
N HIS A 367 -11.02 21.65 20.87
CA HIS A 367 -10.20 20.52 21.21
C HIS A 367 -8.83 20.99 21.67
N ASP A 368 -8.49 20.64 22.91
CA ASP A 368 -7.25 21.00 23.58
C ASP A 368 -6.23 19.84 23.60
N SER A 369 -6.41 18.84 22.74
CA SER A 369 -5.57 17.64 22.63
C SER A 369 -4.63 17.72 21.43
N ARG A 370 -3.35 17.39 21.63
CA ARG A 370 -2.30 17.22 20.60
C ARG A 370 -2.49 15.95 19.78
N LEU A 371 -3.31 15.03 20.27
CA LEU A 371 -3.75 13.90 19.47
C LEU A 371 -5.01 14.34 18.71
N ASP A 372 -4.84 14.53 17.40
CA ASP A 372 -5.83 15.11 16.46
C ASP A 372 -7.06 14.22 16.21
N PHE A 373 -7.09 13.01 16.78
CA PHE A 373 -8.18 12.08 16.67
C PHE A 373 -8.36 11.30 17.97
N ASN A 374 -9.56 10.77 18.20
CA ASN A 374 -9.82 9.88 19.31
C ASN A 374 -10.07 8.45 18.79
N PRO A 375 -9.13 7.51 18.98
CA PRO A 375 -9.23 6.17 18.39
C PRO A 375 -10.41 5.35 18.90
N TYR A 376 -11.06 5.77 19.99
CA TYR A 376 -12.21 5.08 20.57
C TYR A 376 -13.56 5.60 20.06
N TRP A 377 -13.61 6.72 19.31
CA TRP A 377 -14.87 7.22 18.72
C TRP A 377 -15.48 6.28 17.69
N CYS A 378 -14.70 5.31 17.18
CA CYS A 378 -15.22 4.23 16.36
C CYS A 378 -16.15 3.26 17.12
N LEU A 379 -16.13 3.27 18.45
CA LEU A 379 -17.03 2.47 19.29
C LEU A 379 -18.30 3.26 19.60
N GLU A 380 -19.46 2.69 19.26
CA GLU A 380 -20.77 3.34 19.45
C GLU A 380 -20.98 3.79 20.91
N HIS A 381 -20.59 2.96 21.88
CA HIS A 381 -20.72 3.25 23.31
C HIS A 381 -19.79 4.34 23.83
N TYR A 382 -18.70 4.66 23.13
CA TYR A 382 -17.77 5.68 23.61
C TYR A 382 -18.43 7.05 23.72
N LYS A 383 -19.23 7.46 22.71
CA LYS A 383 -19.94 8.74 22.71
C LYS A 383 -20.86 8.88 23.94
N GLN A 384 -21.48 7.77 24.38
CA GLN A 384 -22.34 7.74 25.56
C GLN A 384 -21.53 7.94 26.84
N VAL A 385 -20.40 7.24 26.99
CA VAL A 385 -19.49 7.39 28.15
C VAL A 385 -18.90 8.79 28.21
N GLU A 386 -18.54 9.37 27.07
CA GLU A 386 -18.02 10.74 26.98
C GLU A 386 -19.06 11.78 27.42
N LEU A 387 -20.30 11.68 26.94
CA LEU A 387 -21.40 12.55 27.37
C LEU A 387 -21.69 12.39 28.87
N ALA A 388 -21.67 11.16 29.38
CA ALA A 388 -21.83 10.88 30.81
C ALA A 388 -20.71 11.54 31.64
N SER A 389 -19.45 11.47 31.18
CA SER A 389 -18.32 12.13 31.86
C SER A 389 -18.54 13.64 32.06
N ASN A 390 -19.13 14.31 31.07
CA ASN A 390 -19.43 15.74 31.15
C ASN A 390 -20.54 16.04 32.17
N LYS A 391 -21.53 15.15 32.33
CA LYS A 391 -22.57 15.27 33.36
C LYS A 391 -22.03 15.00 34.77
N ILE A 392 -21.12 14.04 34.92
CA ILE A 392 -20.48 13.73 36.22
C ILE A 392 -19.68 14.93 36.72
N ILE A 393 -19.00 15.67 35.83
CA ILE A 393 -18.31 16.92 36.16
C ILE A 393 -19.25 17.96 36.81
N ILE A 394 -20.53 17.96 36.44
CA ILE A 394 -21.56 18.88 36.97
C ILE A 394 -22.17 18.34 38.29
N GLY A 395 -21.71 17.18 38.77
CA GLY A 395 -22.04 16.61 40.08
C GLY A 395 -23.00 15.42 40.06
N ASP A 396 -23.44 14.96 38.88
CA ASP A 396 -24.36 13.83 38.76
C ASP A 396 -23.62 12.48 38.74
N LYS A 397 -23.34 11.95 39.94
CA LYS A 397 -22.65 10.66 40.12
C LYS A 397 -23.46 9.44 39.64
N SER A 398 -24.76 9.58 39.36
CA SER A 398 -25.62 8.43 38.96
C SER A 398 -25.13 7.78 37.67
N HIS A 399 -24.73 8.58 36.68
CA HIS A 399 -24.22 8.13 35.39
C HIS A 399 -22.93 7.30 35.52
N LEU A 400 -22.06 7.61 36.49
CA LEU A 400 -20.86 6.81 36.73
C LEU A 400 -21.20 5.43 37.29
N ASN A 401 -22.18 5.36 38.19
CA ASN A 401 -22.64 4.09 38.75
C ASN A 401 -23.33 3.22 37.68
N GLU A 402 -24.10 3.84 36.78
CA GLU A 402 -24.71 3.15 35.64
C GLU A 402 -23.64 2.53 34.74
N ILE A 403 -22.62 3.30 34.33
CA ILE A 403 -21.51 2.77 33.51
C ILE A 403 -20.84 1.59 34.21
N LEU A 404 -20.52 1.72 35.50
CA LEU A 404 -19.86 0.66 36.28
C LEU A 404 -20.73 -0.59 36.41
N HIS A 405 -22.04 -0.43 36.59
CA HIS A 405 -22.98 -1.54 36.60
C HIS A 405 -22.97 -2.28 35.25
N GLU A 406 -23.10 -1.54 34.14
CA GLU A 406 -23.12 -2.11 32.79
C GLU A 406 -21.85 -2.89 32.43
N ILE A 407 -20.67 -2.38 32.81
CA ILE A 407 -19.41 -3.08 32.51
C ILE A 407 -19.11 -4.24 33.48
N SER A 408 -19.84 -4.31 34.61
CA SER A 408 -19.66 -5.38 35.61
C SER A 408 -20.54 -6.60 35.30
N ASP A 409 -21.69 -6.42 34.65
CA ASP A 409 -22.62 -7.50 34.34
C ASP A 409 -22.24 -8.21 33.01
N PRO A 410 -21.85 -9.50 33.04
CA PRO A 410 -21.50 -10.24 31.83
C PRO A 410 -22.68 -10.50 30.90
N ASN A 411 -23.93 -10.31 31.36
CA ASN A 411 -25.13 -10.50 30.55
C ASN A 411 -25.51 -9.26 29.72
N VAL A 412 -24.83 -8.13 29.94
CA VAL A 412 -25.04 -6.91 29.16
C VAL A 412 -24.47 -7.11 27.76
N ASN A 413 -25.29 -6.79 26.75
CA ASN A 413 -24.83 -6.80 25.35
C ASN A 413 -23.66 -5.85 25.17
N ASP A 414 -22.70 -6.27 24.34
CA ASP A 414 -21.53 -5.48 23.97
C ASP A 414 -20.68 -5.03 25.18
N VAL A 415 -20.74 -5.78 26.29
CA VAL A 415 -20.00 -5.48 27.53
C VAL A 415 -18.51 -5.22 27.30
N ILE A 416 -17.90 -5.91 26.33
CA ILE A 416 -16.50 -5.70 25.93
C ILE A 416 -16.31 -4.31 25.33
N ALA A 417 -17.13 -3.93 24.35
CA ALA A 417 -17.08 -2.61 23.74
C ALA A 417 -17.34 -1.51 24.77
N LYS A 418 -18.24 -1.74 25.75
CA LYS A 418 -18.45 -0.82 26.89
C LYS A 418 -17.23 -0.72 27.81
N LYS A 419 -16.56 -1.83 28.12
CA LYS A 419 -15.29 -1.83 28.89
C LYS A 419 -14.19 -1.07 28.16
N VAL A 420 -13.98 -1.37 26.88
CA VAL A 420 -12.99 -0.67 26.05
C VAL A 420 -13.34 0.81 25.93
N SER A 421 -14.62 1.16 25.80
CA SER A 421 -15.08 2.57 25.76
C SER A 421 -14.79 3.30 27.07
N PHE A 422 -15.03 2.67 28.22
CA PHE A 422 -14.72 3.25 29.53
C PHE A 422 -13.21 3.41 29.76
N ALA A 423 -12.42 2.39 29.41
CA ALA A 423 -10.96 2.46 29.44
C ALA A 423 -10.45 3.57 28.51
N GLY A 424 -10.99 3.66 27.30
CA GLY A 424 -10.68 4.69 26.32
C GLY A 424 -10.97 6.09 26.84
N MET A 425 -12.12 6.30 27.50
CA MET A 425 -12.47 7.60 28.10
C MET A 425 -11.43 8.00 29.16
N ILE A 426 -10.95 7.03 29.95
CA ILE A 426 -9.92 7.29 30.97
C ILE A 426 -8.61 7.67 30.29
N ILE A 427 -8.21 6.92 29.27
CA ILE A 427 -6.96 7.10 28.54
C ILE A 427 -6.94 8.48 27.85
N THR A 428 -8.01 8.87 27.17
CA THR A 428 -8.07 10.14 26.43
C THR A 428 -8.15 11.35 27.37
N LYS A 429 -9.06 11.34 28.35
CA LYS A 429 -9.33 12.49 29.23
C LYS A 429 -8.31 12.70 30.34
N PHE A 430 -7.51 11.68 30.70
CA PHE A 430 -6.58 11.79 31.82
C PHE A 430 -5.13 11.48 31.47
N TYR A 431 -4.88 10.52 30.57
CA TYR A 431 -3.50 10.13 30.25
C TYR A 431 -2.96 10.91 29.04
N LEU A 432 -3.60 10.81 27.88
CA LEU A 432 -3.12 11.41 26.63
C LEU A 432 -3.18 12.94 26.64
N ILE A 433 -4.19 13.53 27.31
CA ILE A 433 -4.31 15.00 27.44
C ILE A 433 -3.09 15.64 28.13
N GLN A 434 -2.34 14.88 28.93
CA GLN A 434 -1.14 15.38 29.61
C GLN A 434 0.03 15.67 28.66
N ALA A 435 -0.02 15.20 27.40
CA ALA A 435 0.89 15.67 26.35
C ALA A 435 0.62 17.12 25.96
N SER A 436 -0.62 17.59 26.11
CA SER A 436 -1.03 18.95 25.75
C SER A 436 -0.93 19.92 26.92
N ARG A 437 -1.43 19.51 28.09
CA ARG A 437 -1.57 20.40 29.25
C ARG A 437 -1.78 19.63 30.56
N GLU A 438 -1.63 20.33 31.66
CA GLU A 438 -2.05 19.83 32.98
C GLU A 438 -3.58 19.66 33.07
N LEU A 439 -4.02 18.79 33.99
CA LEU A 439 -5.44 18.53 34.24
C LEU A 439 -6.13 19.75 34.86
N LYS A 440 -7.30 20.12 34.32
CA LYS A 440 -8.16 21.19 34.82
C LYS A 440 -8.79 20.79 36.17
N GLN A 441 -9.25 21.77 36.95
CA GLN A 441 -9.90 21.50 38.25
C GLN A 441 -11.12 20.57 38.13
N SER A 442 -11.92 20.72 37.07
CA SER A 442 -13.06 19.85 36.77
C SER A 442 -12.65 18.40 36.48
N GLU A 443 -11.54 18.21 35.78
CA GLU A 443 -10.98 16.88 35.49
C GLU A 443 -10.40 16.26 36.75
N ASN A 444 -9.68 17.01 37.58
CA ASN A 444 -9.21 16.54 38.88
C ASN A 444 -10.37 16.09 39.78
N TYR A 445 -11.49 16.82 39.78
CA TYR A 445 -12.70 16.40 40.47
C TYR A 445 -13.26 15.08 39.92
N LEU A 446 -13.41 14.96 38.59
CA LEU A 446 -13.88 13.73 37.94
C LEU A 446 -12.97 12.54 38.24
N SER A 447 -11.65 12.75 38.19
CA SER A 447 -10.64 11.74 38.52
C SER A 447 -10.84 11.20 39.94
N HIS A 448 -11.06 12.07 40.93
CA HIS A 448 -11.37 11.64 42.30
C HIS A 448 -12.64 10.79 42.38
N GLN A 449 -13.71 11.16 41.66
CA GLN A 449 -14.95 10.39 41.63
C GLN A 449 -14.74 8.99 41.04
N ILE A 450 -14.02 8.90 39.92
CA ILE A 450 -13.71 7.63 39.26
C ILE A 450 -12.87 6.73 40.17
N ILE A 451 -11.88 7.29 40.87
CA ILE A 451 -11.03 6.53 41.80
C ILE A 451 -11.86 5.93 42.95
N GLU A 452 -12.74 6.73 43.56
CA GLU A 452 -13.63 6.30 44.65
C GLU A 452 -14.55 5.15 44.20
N CYS A 453 -15.16 5.29 43.02
CA CYS A 453 -16.07 4.28 42.47
C CYS A 453 -15.34 3.01 41.99
N LEU A 454 -14.17 3.14 41.36
CA LEU A 454 -13.36 1.98 40.96
C LEU A 454 -12.94 1.17 42.19
N ASN A 455 -12.46 1.82 43.25
CA ASN A 455 -12.04 1.15 44.48
C ASN A 455 -13.18 0.37 45.16
N SER A 456 -14.41 0.87 45.06
CA SER A 456 -15.61 0.24 45.62
C SER A 456 -16.27 -0.80 44.69
N SER A 457 -15.90 -0.84 43.41
CA SER A 457 -16.49 -1.76 42.41
C SER A 457 -15.98 -3.21 42.52
N GLN A 458 -16.81 -4.16 42.08
CA GLN A 458 -16.48 -5.61 41.99
C GLN A 458 -15.71 -5.99 40.72
N LEU A 459 -15.21 -5.02 39.96
CA LEU A 459 -14.47 -5.28 38.72
C LEU A 459 -13.15 -6.03 38.97
N PRO A 460 -12.62 -6.78 37.97
CA PRO A 460 -11.35 -7.49 38.09
C PRO A 460 -10.21 -6.56 38.51
N ALA A 461 -9.36 -7.02 39.43
CA ALA A 461 -8.25 -6.21 39.96
C ALA A 461 -7.28 -5.75 38.85
N VAL A 462 -6.99 -6.61 37.87
CA VAL A 462 -6.15 -6.25 36.71
C VAL A 462 -6.76 -5.08 35.93
N TYR A 463 -8.06 -5.12 35.65
CA TYR A 463 -8.76 -4.04 34.97
C TYR A 463 -8.68 -2.73 35.77
N LYS A 464 -9.04 -2.77 37.06
CA LYS A 464 -9.03 -1.59 37.94
C LYS A 464 -7.65 -0.95 38.08
N ASN A 465 -6.63 -1.75 38.40
CA ASN A 465 -5.28 -1.26 38.63
C ASN A 465 -4.71 -0.60 37.37
N ASN A 466 -4.99 -1.18 36.20
CA ASN A 466 -4.52 -0.60 34.95
C ASN A 466 -5.16 0.77 34.66
N LEU A 467 -6.46 0.90 34.92
CA LEU A 467 -7.17 2.18 34.77
C LEU A 467 -6.69 3.24 35.76
N LEU A 468 -6.45 2.87 37.02
CA LEU A 468 -5.91 3.78 38.04
C LEU A 468 -4.51 4.30 37.69
N ASN A 469 -3.67 3.45 37.07
CA ASN A 469 -2.35 3.85 36.63
C ASN A 469 -2.40 4.83 35.44
N PHE A 470 -3.31 4.62 34.48
CA PHE A 470 -3.56 5.61 33.41
C PHE A 470 -4.12 6.92 33.96
N LEU A 471 -5.13 6.87 34.84
CA LEU A 471 -5.73 8.03 35.51
C LEU A 471 -4.68 8.92 36.20
N SER A 472 -3.69 8.29 36.84
CA SER A 472 -2.67 8.99 37.61
C SER A 472 -1.42 9.34 36.80
N ASN A 473 -1.31 8.89 35.54
CA ASN A 473 -0.11 9.00 34.71
C ASN A 473 1.17 8.55 35.45
N LYS A 474 1.06 7.43 36.19
CA LYS A 474 2.12 6.89 37.04
C LYS A 474 2.81 5.65 36.47
N TYR A 475 2.44 5.19 35.29
CA TYR A 475 3.24 4.17 34.61
C TYR A 475 4.64 4.71 34.33
N PRO A 476 5.70 4.08 34.85
CA PRO A 476 7.07 4.47 34.50
C PRO A 476 7.31 4.27 33.00
N PHE A 477 6.79 3.17 32.45
CA PHE A 477 6.74 2.90 31.02
C PHE A 477 5.73 3.83 30.33
N ARG A 478 6.17 4.51 29.26
CA ARG A 478 5.34 5.45 28.48
C ARG A 478 4.70 6.56 29.31
N LYS A 479 5.36 7.07 30.35
CA LYS A 479 4.93 8.33 30.99
C LYS A 479 4.93 9.47 29.96
N ILE A 480 3.84 10.24 29.93
CA ILE A 480 3.66 11.37 29.00
C ILE A 480 3.69 12.70 29.76
N THR A 481 4.32 13.70 29.18
CA THR A 481 4.40 15.08 29.65
C THR A 481 4.29 16.06 28.47
N THR A 482 4.13 17.35 28.75
CA THR A 482 4.05 18.39 27.72
C THR A 482 5.31 18.56 26.88
N ASN A 483 6.45 18.03 27.34
CA ASN A 483 7.73 18.10 26.64
C ASN A 483 7.96 16.95 25.64
N ASP A 484 7.08 15.95 25.63
CA ASP A 484 7.22 14.80 24.73
C ASP A 484 6.80 15.14 23.30
N ASP A 485 7.47 14.55 22.31
CA ASP A 485 7.16 14.75 20.89
C ASP A 485 5.89 14.01 20.43
N ASN A 486 5.42 14.35 19.22
CA ASN A 486 4.19 13.78 18.65
C ASN A 486 4.34 12.28 18.35
N THR A 487 5.54 11.81 17.97
CA THR A 487 5.81 10.38 17.72
C THR A 487 5.61 9.56 18.99
N LYS A 488 6.17 10.00 20.13
CA LYS A 488 5.98 9.37 21.44
C LYS A 488 4.51 9.39 21.85
N LEU A 489 3.78 10.48 21.61
CA LEU A 489 2.34 10.54 21.88
C LEU A 489 1.56 9.50 21.06
N LEU A 490 1.82 9.40 19.75
CA LEU A 490 1.16 8.45 18.86
C LEU A 490 1.45 6.99 19.24
N ILE A 491 2.69 6.66 19.55
CA ILE A 491 3.07 5.33 20.03
C ILE A 491 2.38 5.04 21.37
N SER A 492 2.36 6.01 22.29
CA SER A 492 1.74 5.83 23.61
C SER A 492 0.22 5.67 23.51
N SER A 493 -0.43 6.32 22.55
CA SER A 493 -1.84 6.08 22.21
C SER A 493 -2.07 4.64 21.78
N VAL A 494 -1.24 4.11 20.87
CA VAL A 494 -1.31 2.71 20.42
C VAL A 494 -1.10 1.75 21.58
N VAL A 495 -0.05 1.94 22.38
CA VAL A 495 0.23 1.12 23.58
C VAL A 495 -0.96 1.13 24.54
N ALA A 496 -1.53 2.30 24.83
CA ALA A 496 -2.67 2.42 25.73
C ALA A 496 -3.91 1.70 25.17
N HIS A 497 -4.13 1.73 23.84
CA HIS A 497 -5.21 0.97 23.20
C HIS A 497 -4.97 -0.54 23.25
N VAL A 498 -3.74 -1.02 23.02
CA VAL A 498 -3.38 -2.44 23.23
C VAL A 498 -3.76 -2.88 24.64
N VAL A 499 -3.38 -2.09 25.65
CA VAL A 499 -3.69 -2.40 27.05
C VAL A 499 -5.21 -2.36 27.28
N ALA A 500 -5.90 -1.31 26.85
CA ALA A 500 -7.34 -1.14 27.02
C ALA A 500 -8.14 -2.32 26.49
N LEU A 501 -7.79 -2.84 25.31
CA LEU A 501 -8.41 -4.03 24.74
C LEU A 501 -8.16 -5.26 25.60
N HIS A 502 -6.90 -5.54 25.92
CA HIS A 502 -6.48 -6.80 26.53
C HIS A 502 -6.77 -6.91 28.04
N ILE A 503 -7.07 -5.80 28.73
CA ILE A 503 -7.66 -5.82 30.07
C ILE A 503 -9.20 -5.98 30.06
N SER A 504 -9.84 -5.67 28.92
CA SER A 504 -11.31 -5.65 28.78
C SER A 504 -11.92 -6.99 28.37
N ILE A 505 -11.14 -7.84 27.71
CA ILE A 505 -11.55 -9.19 27.28
C ILE A 505 -11.13 -10.28 28.28
N PRO A 506 -11.77 -11.46 28.30
CA PRO A 506 -11.33 -12.59 29.12
C PRO A 506 -9.89 -13.02 28.80
N ALA A 507 -9.15 -13.47 29.81
CA ALA A 507 -7.75 -13.87 29.65
C ALA A 507 -7.53 -15.02 28.66
N ASN A 508 -8.53 -15.89 28.45
CA ASN A 508 -8.47 -16.98 27.47
C ASN A 508 -9.01 -16.58 26.09
N ALA A 509 -9.33 -15.30 25.85
CA ALA A 509 -9.87 -14.84 24.57
C ALA A 509 -8.77 -14.51 23.54
N SER A 510 -7.55 -14.28 24.00
CA SER A 510 -6.38 -13.92 23.20
C SER A 510 -5.11 -14.26 23.99
N PRO A 511 -4.02 -14.77 23.36
CA PRO A 511 -2.73 -14.94 24.03
C PRO A 511 -2.24 -13.61 24.63
N LEU A 512 -2.48 -12.49 23.95
CA LEU A 512 -2.13 -11.16 24.44
C LEU A 512 -2.91 -10.80 25.71
N ALA A 513 -4.21 -11.13 25.79
CA ALA A 513 -5.00 -10.96 27.03
C ALA A 513 -4.48 -11.87 28.15
N ALA A 514 -4.05 -13.08 27.80
CA ALA A 514 -3.47 -14.00 28.75
C ALA A 514 -2.14 -13.49 29.31
N TYR A 515 -1.28 -12.91 28.46
CA TYR A 515 -0.02 -12.28 28.87
C TYR A 515 -0.28 -11.02 29.71
N MET A 516 -1.31 -10.25 29.39
CA MET A 516 -1.68 -9.04 30.13
C MET A 516 -2.24 -9.33 31.53
N GLN A 517 -2.96 -10.46 31.69
CA GLN A 517 -3.69 -10.75 32.92
C GLN A 517 -3.05 -11.85 33.78
N ASN A 518 -2.31 -12.78 33.19
CA ASN A 518 -1.82 -14.00 33.83
C ASN A 518 -0.37 -14.34 33.48
N LEU A 519 0.50 -13.34 33.28
CA LEU A 519 1.87 -13.49 32.75
C LEU A 519 2.70 -14.59 33.45
N SER A 520 2.57 -14.72 34.77
CA SER A 520 3.29 -15.73 35.58
C SER A 520 3.05 -17.18 35.13
N ASN A 521 1.90 -17.47 34.52
CA ASN A 521 1.53 -18.80 34.06
C ASN A 521 2.13 -19.16 32.69
N TYR A 522 2.78 -18.22 31.99
CA TYR A 522 3.24 -18.37 30.61
C TYR A 522 4.76 -18.52 30.45
N LYS A 523 5.52 -18.61 31.55
CA LYS A 523 6.99 -18.78 31.51
C LYS A 523 7.50 -20.02 30.76
N ASP A 524 6.64 -21.04 30.61
CA ASP A 524 6.93 -22.30 29.91
C ASP A 524 6.04 -22.48 28.66
N ALA A 525 5.45 -21.40 28.14
CA ALA A 525 4.67 -21.41 26.90
C ALA A 525 5.52 -20.99 25.69
N PHE A 526 5.07 -21.32 24.49
CA PHE A 526 5.60 -20.70 23.27
C PHE A 526 5.04 -19.28 23.14
N ILE A 527 5.90 -18.28 23.37
CA ILE A 527 5.52 -16.87 23.32
C ILE A 527 5.47 -16.40 21.87
N LEU A 528 4.45 -15.60 21.56
CA LEU A 528 4.30 -14.93 20.27
C LEU A 528 5.58 -14.18 19.89
N THR A 529 5.85 -14.14 18.59
CA THR A 529 6.95 -13.43 17.92
C THR A 529 8.38 -13.78 18.35
N CYS A 530 8.57 -14.58 19.40
CA CYS A 530 9.89 -15.12 19.76
C CYS A 530 10.49 -15.93 18.59
N PRO A 531 11.81 -15.89 18.40
CA PRO A 531 12.50 -16.61 17.34
C PRO A 531 12.28 -18.12 17.45
N SER A 532 12.38 -18.80 16.31
CA SER A 532 12.37 -20.28 16.26
C SER A 532 13.80 -20.77 16.03
N ASP A 533 14.05 -22.05 16.22
CA ASP A 533 15.29 -22.69 15.78
C ASP A 533 15.30 -22.77 14.24
N GLU A 534 15.65 -21.66 13.59
CA GLU A 534 15.69 -21.52 12.12
C GLU A 534 16.52 -22.61 11.46
N GLN A 535 17.59 -23.07 12.13
CA GLN A 535 18.44 -24.16 11.65
C GLN A 535 17.65 -25.47 11.59
N SER A 536 16.93 -25.84 12.65
CA SER A 536 16.09 -27.04 12.65
C SER A 536 14.88 -26.95 11.72
N VAL A 537 14.30 -25.75 11.53
CA VAL A 537 13.23 -25.52 10.56
C VAL A 537 13.73 -25.79 9.14
N ILE A 538 14.88 -25.23 8.76
CA ILE A 538 15.51 -25.43 7.44
C ILE A 538 15.92 -26.91 7.25
N LEU A 539 16.54 -27.53 8.27
CA LEU A 539 16.91 -28.95 8.23
C LEU A 539 15.70 -29.86 8.07
N ASN A 540 14.59 -29.60 8.77
CA ASN A 540 13.37 -30.39 8.66
C ASN A 540 12.70 -30.28 7.29
N LEU A 541 12.76 -29.10 6.65
CA LEU A 541 12.32 -28.93 5.27
C LEU A 541 13.15 -29.81 4.32
N LEU A 542 14.48 -29.82 4.46
CA LEU A 542 15.37 -30.65 3.66
C LEU A 542 15.17 -32.16 3.95
N ILE A 543 15.02 -32.56 5.21
CA ILE A 543 14.73 -33.96 5.60
C ILE A 543 13.40 -34.43 5.03
N ALA A 544 12.39 -33.56 5.01
CA ALA A 544 11.10 -33.89 4.42
C ALA A 544 11.26 -34.27 2.94
N GLU A 545 12.09 -33.57 2.17
CA GLU A 545 12.40 -33.90 0.77
C GLU A 545 13.11 -35.26 0.63
N THR A 546 14.11 -35.55 1.48
CA THR A 546 14.80 -36.87 1.49
C THR A 546 13.87 -38.04 1.79
N LEU A 547 12.80 -37.82 2.56
CA LEU A 547 11.80 -38.85 2.87
C LEU A 547 10.81 -39.11 1.73
N GLN A 548 10.81 -38.30 0.68
CA GLN A 548 9.86 -38.36 -0.43
C GLN A 548 10.50 -38.87 -1.70
N ASP A 549 11.76 -38.49 -1.93
CA ASP A 549 12.56 -38.95 -3.06
C ASP A 549 13.85 -39.63 -2.55
N PRO A 550 14.00 -40.95 -2.70
CA PRO A 550 15.19 -41.70 -2.26
C PRO A 550 16.48 -41.27 -2.97
N ASP A 551 16.40 -40.58 -4.10
CA ASP A 551 17.54 -40.12 -4.88
C ASP A 551 18.12 -38.78 -4.37
N TYR A 552 17.39 -38.04 -3.51
CA TYR A 552 17.85 -36.80 -2.87
C TYR A 552 18.23 -37.02 -1.40
N LYS A 553 19.54 -37.08 -1.14
CA LYS A 553 20.16 -37.32 0.17
C LYS A 553 20.98 -36.11 0.61
N TYR A 554 20.57 -35.48 1.71
CA TYR A 554 21.30 -34.37 2.31
C TYR A 554 22.26 -34.84 3.40
N LYS A 555 23.45 -34.22 3.49
CA LYS A 555 24.39 -34.40 4.62
C LYS A 555 24.99 -33.06 5.05
N GLY A 556 25.07 -32.84 6.35
CA GLY A 556 25.67 -31.67 6.97
C GLY A 556 27.19 -31.75 7.05
N TYR A 557 27.84 -30.61 6.84
CA TYR A 557 29.26 -30.39 6.99
C TYR A 557 29.50 -29.11 7.78
N ALA A 558 30.61 -29.06 8.53
CA ALA A 558 31.05 -27.88 9.25
C ALA A 558 32.45 -27.48 8.79
N CYS A 559 32.59 -26.22 8.42
CA CYS A 559 33.88 -25.58 8.19
C CYS A 559 34.69 -25.52 9.51
N PRO A 560 36.04 -25.50 9.49
CA PRO A 560 36.86 -25.33 10.69
C PRO A 560 36.51 -24.12 11.58
N CYS A 561 35.84 -23.10 11.05
CA CYS A 561 35.39 -21.92 11.80
C CYS A 561 34.02 -22.11 12.48
N GLY A 562 33.38 -23.27 12.33
CA GLY A 562 32.06 -23.57 12.87
C GLY A 562 30.89 -23.25 11.94
N TYR A 563 31.12 -22.70 10.73
CA TYR A 563 30.05 -22.47 9.76
C TYR A 563 29.52 -23.80 9.21
N ILE A 564 28.22 -24.05 9.37
CA ILE A 564 27.53 -25.27 8.94
C ILE A 564 26.94 -25.06 7.54
N TYR A 565 27.10 -26.06 6.67
CA TYR A 565 26.53 -26.09 5.33
C TYR A 565 26.04 -27.50 4.99
N VAL A 566 25.14 -27.61 4.01
CA VAL A 566 24.53 -28.88 3.60
C VAL A 566 24.95 -29.20 2.17
N VAL A 567 25.25 -30.47 1.91
CA VAL A 567 25.54 -30.99 0.56
C VAL A 567 24.36 -31.81 0.07
N VAL A 568 23.90 -31.50 -1.15
CA VAL A 568 22.70 -32.05 -1.78
C VAL A 568 22.98 -33.32 -2.61
N ASP A 569 21.96 -33.86 -3.27
CA ASP A 569 21.98 -35.06 -4.14
C ASP A 569 22.40 -36.35 -3.43
N CYS A 570 23.70 -36.65 -3.40
CA CYS A 570 24.24 -37.88 -2.80
C CYS A 570 24.86 -37.65 -1.41
N GLY A 571 24.89 -36.40 -0.96
CA GLY A 571 25.48 -35.96 0.31
C GLY A 571 27.01 -36.01 0.34
N ASN A 572 27.66 -36.29 -0.80
CA ASN A 572 29.11 -36.27 -0.93
C ASN A 572 29.53 -34.99 -1.67
N VAL A 573 30.56 -34.32 -1.14
CA VAL A 573 31.11 -33.12 -1.77
C VAL A 573 31.66 -33.44 -3.16
N LYS A 574 31.32 -32.61 -4.14
CA LYS A 574 31.76 -32.73 -5.54
C LYS A 574 32.38 -31.43 -6.03
N ASP A 575 31.77 -30.31 -5.66
CA ASP A 575 32.21 -28.98 -6.07
C ASP A 575 33.05 -28.30 -4.99
N GLU A 576 33.96 -27.43 -5.42
CA GLU A 576 34.79 -26.58 -4.58
C GLU A 576 34.07 -25.25 -4.32
N SER A 577 34.12 -24.74 -3.08
CA SER A 577 33.55 -23.44 -2.72
C SER A 577 34.32 -22.79 -1.56
N ASN A 578 33.95 -21.57 -1.18
CA ASN A 578 34.56 -20.84 -0.07
C ASN A 578 33.54 -20.58 1.04
N CYS A 579 33.95 -20.81 2.29
CA CYS A 579 33.13 -20.55 3.46
C CYS A 579 32.70 -19.07 3.50
N PRO A 580 31.39 -18.76 3.57
CA PRO A 580 30.90 -17.39 3.62
C PRO A 580 31.47 -16.59 4.79
N ASN A 581 31.70 -17.26 5.93
CA ASN A 581 32.17 -16.65 7.18
C ASN A 581 33.70 -16.41 7.19
N CYS A 582 34.52 -17.46 7.03
CA CYS A 582 35.98 -17.35 7.18
C CYS A 582 36.76 -17.37 5.86
N LYS A 583 36.07 -17.47 4.73
CA LYS A 583 36.63 -17.52 3.36
C LYS A 583 37.58 -18.69 3.06
N LYS A 584 37.78 -19.63 4.00
CA LYS A 584 38.51 -20.88 3.75
C LYS A 584 37.74 -21.79 2.80
N MET A 585 38.45 -22.59 2.02
CA MET A 585 37.87 -23.57 1.10
C MET A 585 37.00 -24.60 1.84
N ILE A 586 35.83 -24.89 1.26
CA ILE A 586 34.86 -25.92 1.66
C ILE A 586 34.48 -26.74 0.41
N GLY A 587 33.82 -27.89 0.59
CA GLY A 587 33.49 -28.77 -0.54
C GLY A 587 34.61 -29.76 -0.89
N ALA A 588 34.68 -30.18 -2.16
CA ALA A 588 35.64 -31.19 -2.62
C ALA A 588 37.08 -30.66 -2.62
N VAL A 589 38.08 -31.55 -2.56
CA VAL A 589 39.50 -31.17 -2.70
C VAL A 589 40.01 -31.57 -4.08
N ASN A 590 40.52 -30.63 -4.86
CA ASN A 590 41.02 -30.85 -6.22
C ASN A 590 39.97 -31.54 -7.12
N GLY A 591 38.69 -31.25 -6.91
CA GLY A 591 37.57 -31.93 -7.59
C GLY A 591 37.41 -33.42 -7.29
N GLU A 592 38.10 -33.98 -6.28
CA GLU A 592 37.96 -35.39 -5.89
C GLU A 592 36.61 -35.61 -5.18
N TYR A 593 35.73 -36.37 -5.84
CA TYR A 593 34.42 -36.74 -5.31
C TYR A 593 34.52 -37.40 -3.93
N GLY A 594 33.77 -36.88 -2.96
CA GLY A 594 33.64 -37.43 -1.61
C GLY A 594 34.76 -37.07 -0.64
N LYS A 595 35.79 -36.31 -1.06
CA LYS A 595 36.89 -35.89 -0.20
C LYS A 595 36.77 -34.42 0.20
N ALA A 596 36.43 -34.17 1.45
CA ALA A 596 36.20 -32.82 1.96
C ALA A 596 37.49 -32.02 2.22
N ALA A 597 37.39 -30.70 2.06
CA ALA A 597 38.46 -29.74 2.37
C ALA A 597 39.04 -29.92 3.78
N GLN A 598 40.35 -29.70 3.91
CA GLN A 598 41.09 -30.01 5.13
C GLN A 598 40.51 -29.30 6.37
N GLY A 599 40.21 -30.08 7.40
CA GLY A 599 39.61 -29.59 8.66
C GLY A 599 38.09 -29.42 8.60
N THR A 600 37.45 -29.68 7.47
CA THR A 600 35.98 -29.82 7.41
C THR A 600 35.56 -31.04 8.20
N ILE A 601 34.58 -30.88 9.08
CA ILE A 601 33.99 -31.97 9.85
C ILE A 601 32.68 -32.36 9.16
N ARG A 602 32.54 -33.63 8.80
CA ARG A 602 31.23 -34.16 8.37
C ARG A 602 30.39 -34.41 9.62
N LEU A 603 29.19 -33.83 9.64
CA LEU A 603 28.31 -33.87 10.81
C LEU A 603 27.48 -35.16 10.84
N ASP A 604 27.14 -35.70 9.68
CA ASP A 604 26.25 -36.86 9.55
C ASP A 604 26.93 -38.02 8.78
N GLU A 605 26.97 -39.22 9.38
CA GLU A 605 27.43 -40.43 8.68
C GLU A 605 26.41 -40.90 7.64
N ASN A 606 25.13 -40.86 7.97
CA ASN A 606 24.01 -41.22 7.09
C ASN A 606 23.31 -39.95 6.54
N PRO A 607 22.57 -40.04 5.42
CA PRO A 607 21.69 -38.96 5.00
C PRO A 607 20.73 -38.54 6.12
N LEU A 608 20.42 -37.25 6.19
CA LEU A 608 19.47 -36.70 7.14
C LEU A 608 18.06 -37.27 6.86
N THR A 609 17.67 -38.33 7.56
CA THR A 609 16.37 -39.03 7.36
C THR A 609 15.42 -38.92 8.54
N GLN A 610 15.88 -38.41 9.68
CA GLN A 610 15.05 -38.19 10.86
C GLN A 610 14.88 -36.70 11.07
N ALA A 611 13.64 -36.25 11.31
CA ALA A 611 13.35 -34.86 11.62
C ALA A 611 14.29 -34.38 12.75
N ALA A 612 15.02 -33.29 12.49
CA ALA A 612 15.71 -32.56 13.54
C ALA A 612 14.65 -32.14 14.56
N ASN A 613 14.86 -32.47 15.84
CA ASN A 613 13.99 -31.95 16.88
C ASN A 613 14.09 -30.42 16.83
N ALA A 614 12.99 -29.73 16.55
CA ALA A 614 12.96 -28.28 16.67
C ALA A 614 13.33 -27.92 18.11
N HIS A 615 14.45 -27.23 18.32
CA HIS A 615 14.84 -26.74 19.64
C HIS A 615 14.15 -25.40 19.95
N ASP A 616 12.92 -25.22 19.44
CA ASP A 616 12.09 -24.09 19.83
C ASP A 616 11.96 -24.11 21.36
N GLU A 617 12.48 -23.08 22.00
CA GLU A 617 12.49 -23.00 23.45
C GLU A 617 11.18 -22.40 23.95
N PRO A 618 10.48 -23.05 24.91
CA PRO A 618 9.39 -22.41 25.61
C PRO A 618 9.93 -21.32 26.57
N GLY A 619 9.13 -20.27 26.74
CA GLY A 619 9.45 -19.07 27.50
C GLY A 619 9.71 -17.88 26.60
N TYR A 620 9.84 -16.70 27.23
CA TYR A 620 10.24 -15.50 26.52
C TYR A 620 11.72 -15.59 26.15
N ILE A 621 12.04 -15.36 24.88
CA ILE A 621 13.42 -15.34 24.40
C ILE A 621 13.88 -13.90 24.34
N ILE A 622 14.97 -13.59 25.04
CA ILE A 622 15.59 -12.27 24.99
C ILE A 622 16.23 -12.08 23.61
N GLU A 623 15.88 -10.98 22.95
CA GLU A 623 16.30 -10.66 21.60
C GLU A 623 17.16 -9.39 21.58
N THR A 624 18.20 -9.39 20.76
CA THR A 624 18.90 -8.16 20.38
C THR A 624 18.04 -7.35 19.43
N ARG A 625 18.19 -6.02 19.45
CA ARG A 625 17.51 -5.13 18.49
C ARG A 625 17.79 -5.61 17.06
N LYS A 626 16.73 -5.92 16.31
CA LYS A 626 16.79 -6.31 14.89
C LYS A 626 16.74 -5.08 14.01
N THR A 627 17.86 -4.73 13.39
CA THR A 627 18.00 -3.49 12.60
C THR A 627 17.50 -3.61 11.17
N GLU A 628 17.26 -4.83 10.68
CA GLU A 628 16.76 -5.06 9.33
C GLU A 628 15.24 -4.83 9.28
N ASP A 629 14.77 -3.86 8.49
CA ASP A 629 13.34 -3.52 8.39
C ASP A 629 12.48 -4.75 8.07
N TYR A 630 12.91 -5.54 7.08
CA TYR A 630 12.20 -6.72 6.57
C TYR A 630 12.37 -8.00 7.41
N TYR A 631 12.96 -7.93 8.61
CA TYR A 631 13.03 -9.09 9.49
C TYR A 631 11.62 -9.59 9.85
N SER A 632 11.41 -10.90 9.76
CA SER A 632 10.19 -11.57 10.19
C SER A 632 10.53 -12.95 10.74
N VAL A 633 9.53 -13.61 11.33
CA VAL A 633 9.66 -14.98 11.85
C VAL A 633 8.60 -15.88 11.22
N ARG A 634 8.97 -17.14 10.97
CA ARG A 634 8.07 -18.18 10.43
C ARG A 634 7.35 -17.69 9.16
N SER A 635 6.04 -17.92 9.03
CA SER A 635 5.23 -17.52 7.89
C SER A 635 4.66 -16.09 7.97
N MET A 636 5.08 -15.28 8.96
CA MET A 636 4.59 -13.91 9.09
C MET A 636 5.23 -13.00 8.04
N SER A 637 4.44 -12.05 7.50
CA SER A 637 5.02 -10.93 6.77
C SER A 637 5.80 -10.02 7.74
N PRO A 638 6.81 -9.27 7.27
CA PRO A 638 7.54 -8.33 8.11
C PRO A 638 6.61 -7.37 8.85
N THR A 639 5.62 -6.81 8.16
CA THR A 639 4.62 -5.92 8.76
C THR A 639 3.82 -6.58 9.88
N ALA A 640 3.35 -7.82 9.68
CA ALA A 640 2.57 -8.53 10.69
C ALA A 640 3.41 -8.90 11.91
N TYR A 641 4.67 -9.31 11.70
CA TYR A 641 5.61 -9.55 12.78
C TYR A 641 5.84 -8.28 13.60
N ARG A 642 6.19 -7.17 12.96
CA ARG A 642 6.50 -5.89 13.64
C ARG A 642 5.32 -5.37 14.46
N ILE A 643 4.09 -5.44 13.94
CA ILE A 643 2.88 -5.04 14.68
C ILE A 643 2.65 -5.95 15.89
N LEU A 644 2.75 -7.27 15.72
CA LEU A 644 2.51 -8.20 16.82
C LEU A 644 3.62 -8.13 17.89
N HIS A 645 4.86 -7.96 17.46
CA HIS A 645 6.02 -7.81 18.34
C HIS A 645 5.90 -6.53 19.18
N LEU A 646 5.46 -5.42 18.58
CA LEU A 646 5.10 -4.19 19.29
C LEU A 646 4.01 -4.45 20.34
N PHE A 647 2.95 -5.22 20.03
CA PHE A 647 1.89 -5.54 20.99
C PHE A 647 2.41 -6.38 22.17
N VAL A 648 3.29 -7.36 21.91
CA VAL A 648 3.92 -8.17 22.96
C VAL A 648 4.77 -7.28 23.88
N HIS A 649 5.61 -6.41 23.32
CA HIS A 649 6.45 -5.50 24.12
C HIS A 649 5.67 -4.41 24.85
N ALA A 650 4.54 -3.94 24.30
CA ALA A 650 3.63 -3.04 25.00
C ALA A 650 3.09 -3.68 26.29
N ILE A 651 2.69 -4.96 26.22
CA ILE A 651 2.15 -5.72 27.35
C ILE A 651 3.23 -6.05 28.38
N ILE A 652 4.44 -6.40 27.95
CA ILE A 652 5.58 -6.63 28.86
C ILE A 652 5.98 -5.30 29.53
N GLY A 653 6.10 -4.23 28.76
CA GLY A 653 6.53 -2.91 29.22
C GLY A 653 5.58 -2.28 30.25
N ILE A 654 4.26 -2.34 30.02
CA ILE A 654 3.28 -1.74 30.96
C ILE A 654 3.27 -2.41 32.33
N GLN A 655 3.67 -3.69 32.38
CA GLN A 655 3.76 -4.45 33.61
C GLN A 655 5.12 -4.27 34.33
N ALA A 656 6.08 -3.55 33.73
CA ALA A 656 7.38 -3.26 34.32
C ALA A 656 7.40 -1.91 35.07
N PRO A 657 8.14 -1.81 36.21
CA PRO A 657 8.91 -2.87 36.84
C PRO A 657 8.03 -3.75 37.74
N SER A 658 8.21 -5.07 37.67
CA SER A 658 7.54 -6.04 38.53
C SER A 658 8.32 -7.34 38.57
N ASP A 659 8.39 -7.99 39.73
CA ASP A 659 9.04 -9.30 39.89
C ASP A 659 8.45 -10.35 38.93
N VAL A 660 7.15 -10.24 38.62
CA VAL A 660 6.48 -11.16 37.68
C VAL A 660 7.06 -11.02 36.27
N VAL A 661 7.25 -9.78 35.79
CA VAL A 661 7.82 -9.51 34.47
C VAL A 661 9.30 -9.86 34.45
N THR A 662 10.05 -9.48 35.49
CA THR A 662 11.47 -9.82 35.62
C THR A 662 11.67 -11.33 35.52
N ASN A 663 10.89 -12.11 36.27
CA ASN A 663 10.95 -13.57 36.23
C ASN A 663 10.52 -14.16 34.87
N PHE A 664 9.56 -13.53 34.20
CA PHE A 664 9.11 -13.95 32.86
C PHE A 664 10.19 -13.73 31.79
N VAL A 665 10.81 -12.54 31.78
CA VAL A 665 11.80 -12.15 30.76
C VAL A 665 13.17 -12.80 30.98
N THR A 666 13.61 -12.94 32.23
CA THR A 666 14.95 -13.45 32.57
C THR A 666 15.03 -14.97 32.70
N ASN A 667 13.94 -15.69 32.38
CA ASN A 667 13.87 -17.13 32.54
C ASN A 667 15.05 -17.82 31.81
N LYS A 668 15.91 -18.52 32.56
CA LYS A 668 17.07 -19.33 32.12
C LYS A 668 18.33 -18.58 31.60
N LYS A 669 18.42 -17.24 31.63
CA LYS A 669 19.64 -16.49 31.18
C LYS A 669 20.13 -15.48 32.23
N ASN A 670 21.44 -15.18 32.22
CA ASN A 670 22.04 -14.17 33.10
C ASN A 670 21.56 -12.75 32.72
N VAL A 671 21.10 -12.01 33.74
CA VAL A 671 20.41 -10.70 33.69
C VAL A 671 21.27 -9.54 33.11
N ASN A 672 22.56 -9.77 32.88
CA ASN A 672 23.52 -8.69 32.66
C ASN A 672 23.45 -8.02 31.28
N ASP A 673 22.82 -8.63 30.26
CA ASP A 673 22.78 -8.11 28.88
C ASP A 673 21.49 -7.32 28.52
N ILE A 674 20.43 -7.39 29.34
CA ILE A 674 19.12 -6.76 29.04
C ILE A 674 19.09 -5.29 29.46
N GLY A 675 19.76 -4.96 30.56
CA GLY A 675 19.58 -3.69 31.26
C GLY A 675 18.19 -3.61 31.92
N ASP A 676 17.62 -2.40 31.94
CA ASP A 676 16.27 -2.14 32.46
C ASP A 676 15.19 -2.60 31.46
N ILE A 677 14.18 -3.35 31.93
CA ILE A 677 13.13 -3.96 31.08
C ILE A 677 12.27 -2.90 30.39
N ILE A 678 12.02 -1.76 31.06
CA ILE A 678 11.28 -0.64 30.45
C ILE A 678 12.04 -0.13 29.23
N ASN A 679 13.32 0.19 29.38
CA ASN A 679 14.18 0.61 28.28
C ASN A 679 14.31 -0.45 27.18
N TYR A 680 14.35 -1.74 27.56
CA TYR A 680 14.36 -2.84 26.60
C TYR A 680 13.10 -2.85 25.72
N CYS A 681 11.91 -2.80 26.32
CA CYS A 681 10.64 -2.74 25.59
C CYS A 681 10.51 -1.46 24.76
N ASP A 682 10.89 -0.30 25.31
CA ASP A 682 10.81 0.97 24.58
C ASP A 682 11.69 0.98 23.33
N ARG A 683 12.91 0.45 23.42
CA ARG A 683 13.82 0.33 22.29
C ARG A 683 13.26 -0.57 21.19
N HIS A 684 12.63 -1.69 21.54
CA HIS A 684 12.03 -2.60 20.55
C HIS A 684 10.78 -1.98 19.90
N ILE A 685 9.88 -1.37 20.68
CA ILE A 685 8.69 -0.70 20.15
C ILE A 685 9.08 0.42 19.18
N ASN A 686 10.05 1.27 19.54
CA ASN A 686 10.50 2.34 18.65
C ASN A 686 11.17 1.77 17.39
N ASN A 687 11.90 0.66 17.51
CA ASN A 687 12.50 -0.01 16.36
C ASN A 687 11.43 -0.59 15.42
N ASP A 688 10.39 -1.24 15.95
CA ASP A 688 9.30 -1.77 15.15
C ASP A 688 8.50 -0.65 14.49
N TRP A 689 8.32 0.47 15.19
CA TRP A 689 7.65 1.65 14.66
C TRP A 689 8.39 2.24 13.45
N GLU A 690 9.71 2.45 13.55
CA GLU A 690 10.52 2.93 12.42
C GLU A 690 10.53 1.93 11.26
N ALA A 691 10.72 0.63 11.53
CA ALA A 691 10.68 -0.40 10.49
C ALA A 691 9.33 -0.43 9.77
N LEU A 692 8.22 -0.26 10.51
CA LEU A 692 6.88 -0.20 9.93
C LEU A 692 6.69 1.01 9.02
N LYS A 693 7.21 2.19 9.40
CA LYS A 693 7.16 3.38 8.52
C LYS A 693 7.91 3.15 7.21
N ASN A 694 9.08 2.53 7.28
CA ASN A 694 9.89 2.22 6.10
C ASN A 694 9.19 1.18 5.21
N ILE A 695 8.69 0.08 5.79
CA ILE A 695 7.99 -0.98 5.03
C ILE A 695 6.73 -0.44 4.34
N LEU A 696 5.98 0.43 5.03
CA LEU A 696 4.67 0.91 4.57
C LEU A 696 4.72 2.27 3.86
N ALA A 697 5.91 2.89 3.76
CA ALA A 697 6.13 4.21 3.19
C ALA A 697 5.11 5.24 3.72
N CYS A 698 4.97 5.35 5.03
CA CYS A 698 3.99 6.24 5.68
C CYS A 698 4.56 6.97 6.90
N GLY A 699 3.94 8.09 7.27
CA GLY A 699 4.28 8.86 8.47
C GLY A 699 3.65 8.29 9.75
N ASP A 700 4.11 8.78 10.91
CA ASP A 700 3.70 8.30 12.25
C ASP A 700 2.17 8.28 12.44
N GLU A 701 1.49 9.31 11.97
CA GLU A 701 0.04 9.47 12.15
C GLU A 701 -0.76 8.45 11.33
N HIS A 702 -0.37 8.20 10.07
CA HIS A 702 -1.00 7.18 9.23
C HIS A 702 -0.76 5.78 9.82
N LEU A 703 0.46 5.51 10.28
CA LEU A 703 0.78 4.25 10.94
C LEU A 703 -0.06 4.04 12.21
N SER A 704 -0.17 5.09 13.04
CA SER A 704 -1.00 5.07 14.26
C SER A 704 -2.47 4.75 13.94
N LEU A 705 -3.05 5.42 12.94
CA LEU A 705 -4.44 5.16 12.52
C LEU A 705 -4.65 3.74 12.01
N VAL A 706 -3.72 3.20 11.22
CA VAL A 706 -3.79 1.80 10.75
C VAL A 706 -3.74 0.84 11.93
N ILE A 707 -2.82 1.02 12.88
CA ILE A 707 -2.74 0.13 14.05
C ILE A 707 -3.98 0.26 14.95
N HIS A 708 -4.51 1.47 15.14
CA HIS A 708 -5.77 1.66 15.85
C HIS A 708 -6.96 1.01 15.13
N SER A 709 -6.98 1.00 13.79
CA SER A 709 -8.00 0.28 13.02
C SER A 709 -7.93 -1.23 13.25
N ILE A 710 -6.73 -1.80 13.36
CA ILE A 710 -6.49 -3.21 13.69
C ILE A 710 -7.03 -3.52 15.10
N LEU A 711 -6.68 -2.69 16.09
CA LEU A 711 -7.14 -2.87 17.47
C LEU A 711 -8.66 -2.73 17.61
N SER A 712 -9.27 -1.80 16.86
CA SER A 712 -10.72 -1.64 16.80
C SER A 712 -11.39 -2.89 16.21
N GLU A 713 -10.88 -3.43 15.11
CA GLU A 713 -11.38 -4.67 14.50
C GLU A 713 -11.24 -5.87 15.45
N MET A 714 -10.11 -5.99 16.16
CA MET A 714 -9.91 -7.00 17.19
C MET A 714 -10.92 -6.89 18.35
N SER A 715 -11.41 -5.68 18.65
CA SER A 715 -12.37 -5.44 19.75
C SER A 715 -13.82 -5.77 19.42
N GLN A 716 -14.16 -5.86 18.13
CA GLN A 716 -15.54 -6.04 17.63
C GLN A 716 -15.84 -7.50 17.23
N GLU A 717 -14.82 -8.32 17.08
CA GLU A 717 -14.96 -9.71 16.62
C GLU A 717 -15.37 -10.68 17.76
N PRO A 718 -16.07 -11.78 17.45
CA PRO A 718 -16.45 -12.78 18.43
C PRO A 718 -15.22 -13.36 19.14
N LEU A 719 -15.28 -13.40 20.46
CA LEU A 719 -14.21 -13.98 21.27
C LEU A 719 -14.10 -15.49 21.01
N GLN A 720 -12.86 -15.95 20.86
CA GLN A 720 -12.53 -17.37 20.75
C GLN A 720 -11.85 -17.83 22.03
N ILE A 721 -12.19 -19.01 22.53
CA ILE A 721 -11.46 -19.60 23.67
C ILE A 721 -10.16 -20.20 23.13
N ILE A 722 -9.04 -19.71 23.64
CA ILE A 722 -7.69 -20.09 23.23
C ILE A 722 -6.98 -20.75 24.40
N GLU A 723 -6.40 -21.92 24.13
CA GLU A 723 -5.57 -22.64 25.09
C GLU A 723 -4.13 -22.10 25.10
N LYS A 724 -3.43 -22.31 26.22
CA LYS A 724 -2.01 -21.98 26.34
C LYS A 724 -1.19 -22.74 25.29
N PHE A 725 -0.34 -22.02 24.55
CA PHE A 725 0.51 -22.62 23.52
C PHE A 725 1.62 -23.47 24.17
N THR A 726 1.43 -24.78 24.12
CA THR A 726 2.37 -25.79 24.63
C THR A 726 3.19 -26.44 23.52
N THR A 727 2.91 -26.08 22.26
CA THR A 727 3.67 -26.51 21.08
C THR A 727 3.96 -25.33 20.14
N PRO A 728 5.07 -25.35 19.37
CA PRO A 728 5.38 -24.32 18.38
C PRO A 728 4.28 -24.16 17.31
N LEU A 729 3.66 -25.27 16.91
CA LEU A 729 2.61 -25.30 15.88
C LEU A 729 1.35 -24.53 16.31
N GLN A 730 0.97 -24.59 17.58
CA GLN A 730 -0.17 -23.82 18.10
C GLN A 730 0.09 -22.30 18.00
N ARG A 731 1.31 -21.87 18.37
CA ARG A 731 1.74 -20.47 18.25
C ARG A 731 1.72 -20.02 16.78
N GLU A 732 2.37 -20.77 15.90
CA GLU A 732 2.48 -20.44 14.47
C GLU A 732 1.11 -20.35 13.78
N ALA A 733 0.21 -21.30 14.06
CA ALA A 733 -1.16 -21.27 13.53
C ALA A 733 -1.92 -20.01 13.96
N TRP A 734 -1.76 -19.57 15.21
CA TRP A 734 -2.39 -18.35 15.69
C TRP A 734 -1.80 -17.10 15.04
N GLU A 735 -0.47 -17.02 14.89
CA GLU A 735 0.21 -15.90 14.24
C GLU A 735 -0.16 -15.76 12.76
N ALA A 736 -0.30 -16.88 12.05
CA ALA A 736 -0.80 -16.89 10.68
C ALA A 736 -2.23 -16.35 10.59
N GLN A 737 -3.11 -16.76 11.51
CA GLN A 737 -4.48 -16.23 11.58
C GLN A 737 -4.52 -14.74 11.92
N PHE A 738 -3.69 -14.28 12.86
CA PHE A 738 -3.56 -12.86 13.19
C PHE A 738 -3.14 -12.04 11.96
N SER A 739 -2.12 -12.51 11.23
CA SER A 739 -1.60 -11.88 10.01
C SER A 739 -2.67 -11.80 8.91
N GLN A 740 -3.36 -12.91 8.64
CA GLN A 740 -4.35 -12.98 7.57
C GLN A 740 -5.62 -12.19 7.89
N ARG A 741 -6.09 -12.26 9.14
CA ARG A 741 -7.38 -11.70 9.53
C ARG A 741 -7.32 -10.20 9.80
N TYR A 742 -6.32 -9.75 10.56
CA TYR A 742 -6.30 -8.37 11.06
C TYR A 742 -5.30 -7.48 10.31
N VAL A 743 -4.09 -7.99 10.01
CA VAL A 743 -3.04 -7.15 9.43
C VAL A 743 -3.18 -7.02 7.91
N SER A 744 -3.21 -8.15 7.20
CA SER A 744 -3.19 -8.20 5.73
C SER A 744 -4.28 -7.36 5.05
N PRO A 745 -5.53 -7.29 5.55
CA PRO A 745 -6.55 -6.43 4.95
C PRO A 745 -6.27 -4.94 5.08
N LYS A 746 -5.69 -4.51 6.21
CA LYS A 746 -5.46 -3.10 6.56
C LYS A 746 -4.21 -2.50 5.91
N ILE A 747 -3.24 -3.34 5.54
CA ILE A 747 -1.96 -2.87 4.98
C ILE A 747 -1.93 -2.83 3.45
N LYS A 748 -2.94 -3.40 2.76
CA LYS A 748 -3.03 -3.37 1.28
C LYS A 748 -3.14 -1.95 0.71
N ASN A 749 -3.80 -1.06 1.45
CA ASN A 749 -3.91 0.36 1.14
C ASN A 749 -3.83 1.14 2.46
N VAL A 750 -2.62 1.46 2.89
CA VAL A 750 -2.32 2.11 4.19
C VAL A 750 -3.00 3.47 4.28
N ILE A 751 -2.86 4.30 3.23
CA ILE A 751 -3.47 5.63 3.17
C ILE A 751 -4.99 5.51 3.19
N GLY A 752 -5.56 4.66 2.33
CA GLY A 752 -7.01 4.43 2.30
C GLY A 752 -7.55 3.94 3.64
N THR A 753 -6.87 2.99 4.29
CA THR A 753 -7.28 2.47 5.61
C THR A 753 -7.23 3.54 6.69
N ALA A 754 -6.19 4.37 6.71
CA ALA A 754 -6.09 5.48 7.65
C ALA A 754 -7.20 6.52 7.43
N THR A 755 -7.48 6.88 6.17
CA THR A 755 -8.57 7.79 5.79
C THR A 755 -9.93 7.22 6.19
N ASP A 756 -10.21 5.96 5.85
CA ASP A 756 -11.47 5.29 6.18
C ASP A 756 -11.69 5.25 7.70
N PHE A 757 -10.65 4.89 8.46
CA PHE A 757 -10.73 4.86 9.92
C PHE A 757 -10.98 6.26 10.51
N ARG A 758 -10.34 7.29 9.94
CA ARG A 758 -10.57 8.68 10.34
C ARG A 758 -11.98 9.16 10.02
N MET A 759 -12.55 8.74 8.89
CA MET A 759 -13.91 9.12 8.47
C MET A 759 -14.94 8.64 9.49
N VAL A 760 -14.79 7.41 9.98
CA VAL A 760 -15.63 6.83 11.04
C VAL A 760 -15.63 7.69 12.32
N MET A 761 -14.54 8.41 12.60
CA MET A 761 -14.37 9.22 13.81
C MET A 761 -14.85 10.69 13.66
N SER A 762 -15.14 11.16 12.44
CA SER A 762 -15.48 12.57 12.17
C SER A 762 -16.93 12.94 12.54
N THR A 763 -17.18 14.19 12.96
CA THR A 763 -18.53 14.72 13.27
C THR A 763 -19.10 15.53 12.09
N ASN A 764 -20.45 15.53 11.93
CA ASN A 764 -21.18 16.00 10.74
C ASN A 764 -21.25 17.54 10.52
N THR A 765 -20.23 18.31 10.93
CA THR A 765 -20.14 19.74 10.58
C THR A 765 -18.72 20.05 10.12
N PRO A 766 -18.49 20.61 8.92
CA PRO A 766 -17.15 21.00 8.50
C PRO A 766 -16.61 22.07 9.46
N LYS A 767 -15.55 21.73 10.18
CA LYS A 767 -14.71 22.66 10.94
C LYS A 767 -13.36 22.77 10.24
N ILE A 768 -12.60 23.80 10.53
CA ILE A 768 -11.33 24.06 9.82
C ILE A 768 -10.37 22.87 9.89
N GLU A 769 -10.40 22.10 10.98
CA GLU A 769 -9.63 20.86 11.16
C GLU A 769 -10.03 19.77 10.16
N ALA A 770 -11.32 19.63 9.88
CA ALA A 770 -11.83 18.67 8.90
C ALA A 770 -11.41 19.08 7.48
N GLU A 771 -11.37 20.37 7.17
CA GLU A 771 -10.90 20.90 5.89
C GLU A 771 -9.39 20.69 5.69
N ILE A 772 -8.59 20.96 6.73
CA ILE A 772 -7.13 20.71 6.71
C ILE A 772 -6.85 19.22 6.52
N ASN A 773 -7.60 18.35 7.21
CA ASN A 773 -7.43 16.91 7.16
C ASN A 773 -8.13 16.22 5.96
N GLU A 774 -8.74 16.98 5.05
CA GLU A 774 -9.46 16.46 3.87
C GLU A 774 -10.63 15.51 4.21
N MET A 775 -11.31 15.77 5.33
CA MET A 775 -12.41 14.97 5.89
C MET A 775 -13.80 15.51 5.59
N VAL A 776 -13.90 16.56 4.78
CA VAL A 776 -15.19 17.18 4.45
C VAL A 776 -15.96 16.30 3.48
N VAL A 777 -17.27 16.15 3.73
CA VAL A 777 -18.18 15.47 2.79
C VAL A 777 -18.22 16.24 1.48
N VAL A 778 -17.57 15.70 0.46
CA VAL A 778 -17.49 16.29 -0.87
C VAL A 778 -18.81 16.04 -1.61
N ASN A 779 -19.57 17.12 -1.84
CA ASN A 779 -20.76 17.12 -2.69
C ASN A 779 -20.55 18.04 -3.91
N ASP A 780 -21.41 17.94 -4.93
CA ASP A 780 -21.27 18.70 -6.18
C ASP A 780 -21.16 20.22 -5.97
N LYS A 781 -21.85 20.76 -4.96
CA LYS A 781 -21.78 22.17 -4.62
C LYS A 781 -20.40 22.52 -4.04
N TYR A 782 -19.92 21.73 -3.08
CA TYR A 782 -18.60 21.92 -2.49
C TYR A 782 -17.49 21.77 -3.54
N CYS A 783 -17.59 20.81 -4.47
CA CYS A 783 -16.66 20.71 -5.60
C CYS A 783 -16.63 21.98 -6.45
N LYS A 784 -17.81 22.50 -6.84
CA LYS A 784 -17.92 23.72 -7.64
C LYS A 784 -17.37 24.95 -6.93
N ASP A 785 -17.68 25.08 -5.65
CA ASP A 785 -17.35 26.28 -4.86
C ASP A 785 -15.88 26.25 -4.40
N HIS A 786 -15.34 25.10 -4.02
CA HIS A 786 -14.05 25.00 -3.32
C HIS A 786 -12.94 24.27 -4.09
N LEU A 787 -13.26 23.53 -5.15
CA LEU A 787 -12.32 22.77 -5.98
C LEU A 787 -11.29 21.94 -5.16
N PRO A 788 -11.74 21.10 -4.21
CA PRO A 788 -10.87 20.46 -3.23
C PRO A 788 -9.74 19.60 -3.83
N ARG A 789 -9.91 19.00 -5.01
CA ARG A 789 -8.84 18.18 -5.63
C ARG A 789 -7.69 19.03 -6.15
N LEU A 790 -7.96 20.25 -6.63
CA LEU A 790 -6.90 21.19 -7.03
C LEU A 790 -6.05 21.64 -5.84
N TRP A 791 -6.66 21.72 -4.64
CA TRP A 791 -6.02 22.10 -3.37
C TRP A 791 -5.55 20.91 -2.53
N ARG A 792 -5.39 19.73 -3.13
CA ARG A 792 -4.80 18.57 -2.44
C ARG A 792 -3.32 18.79 -2.15
N LEU A 793 -2.85 18.24 -1.03
CA LEU A 793 -1.41 18.16 -0.76
C LEU A 793 -0.74 17.16 -1.70
N ILE A 794 0.47 17.51 -2.14
CA ILE A 794 1.37 16.59 -2.84
C ILE A 794 2.40 16.18 -1.80
N GLY A 795 2.40 14.91 -1.39
CA GLY A 795 3.48 14.38 -0.56
C GLY A 795 4.80 14.50 -1.31
N GLU A 796 5.91 14.67 -0.59
CA GLU A 796 7.22 14.52 -1.19
C GLU A 796 7.27 13.12 -1.83
N THR A 797 7.14 13.06 -3.14
CA THR A 797 7.74 12.00 -3.94
C THR A 797 9.21 12.38 -4.05
N SER A 798 9.88 12.49 -2.90
CA SER A 798 11.31 12.73 -2.84
C SER A 798 12.00 11.43 -3.18
N ASP A 799 12.18 11.21 -4.47
CA ASP A 799 13.32 10.44 -4.99
C ASP A 799 14.62 11.27 -4.89
N ASP A 800 14.72 12.17 -3.90
CA ASP A 800 15.88 13.02 -3.64
C ASP A 800 17.09 12.20 -3.12
N THR A 801 16.89 10.92 -2.78
CA THR A 801 17.96 9.99 -2.36
C THR A 801 18.65 9.29 -3.54
N GLY A 802 18.07 9.34 -4.74
CA GLY A 802 18.52 8.53 -5.88
C GLY A 802 18.35 7.03 -5.66
N GLU A 803 17.57 6.59 -4.67
CA GLU A 803 17.31 5.17 -4.39
C GLU A 803 16.53 4.48 -5.50
N THR A 804 15.65 5.21 -6.20
CA THR A 804 14.95 4.66 -7.37
C THR A 804 15.93 4.44 -8.51
N MET A 805 16.79 5.43 -8.81
CA MET A 805 17.85 5.29 -9.82
C MET A 805 18.84 4.18 -9.46
N LYS A 806 19.19 4.03 -8.18
CA LYS A 806 20.04 2.95 -7.67
C LYS A 806 19.39 1.58 -7.85
N SER A 807 18.11 1.43 -7.48
CA SER A 807 17.35 0.19 -7.65
C SER A 807 17.14 -0.16 -9.13
N LEU A 808 16.95 0.84 -10.00
CA LEU A 808 16.82 0.67 -11.45
C LEU A 808 18.14 0.22 -12.08
N ASN A 809 19.26 0.80 -11.66
CA ASN A 809 20.59 0.35 -12.08
C ASN A 809 20.87 -1.08 -11.60
N GLU A 810 20.50 -1.43 -10.37
CA GLU A 810 20.62 -2.80 -9.85
C GLU A 810 19.76 -3.80 -10.65
N ALA A 811 18.52 -3.43 -10.98
CA ALA A 811 17.63 -4.26 -11.79
C ALA A 811 18.10 -4.41 -13.25
N PHE A 812 18.57 -3.34 -13.88
CA PHE A 812 19.12 -3.39 -15.24
C PHE A 812 20.41 -4.23 -15.27
N ASN A 813 21.30 -4.06 -14.29
CA ASN A 813 22.51 -4.87 -14.17
C ASN A 813 22.19 -6.37 -14.02
N SER A 814 21.19 -6.70 -13.20
CA SER A 814 20.71 -8.08 -13.04
C SER A 814 20.11 -8.65 -14.33
N PHE A 815 19.33 -7.84 -15.05
CA PHE A 815 18.81 -8.21 -16.38
C PHE A 815 19.93 -8.42 -17.40
N ALA A 816 20.89 -7.50 -17.47
CA ALA A 816 22.03 -7.57 -18.39
C ALA A 816 22.91 -8.80 -18.10
N GLU A 817 23.18 -9.09 -16.83
CA GLU A 817 23.90 -10.29 -16.39
C GLU A 817 23.17 -11.57 -16.80
N SER A 818 21.85 -11.63 -16.54
CA SER A 818 20.99 -12.76 -16.91
C SER A 818 20.96 -12.97 -18.43
N TRP A 819 20.78 -11.90 -19.19
CA TRP A 819 20.78 -11.91 -20.65
C TRP A 819 22.11 -12.42 -21.20
N ASN A 820 23.22 -11.85 -20.73
CA ASN A 820 24.57 -12.19 -21.21
C ASN A 820 24.95 -13.63 -20.86
N THR A 821 24.42 -14.16 -19.75
CA THR A 821 24.59 -15.56 -19.36
C THR A 821 23.80 -16.51 -20.26
N LEU A 822 22.56 -16.14 -20.63
CA LEU A 822 21.69 -16.99 -21.46
C LEU A 822 22.02 -16.91 -22.95
N ALA A 823 22.53 -15.78 -23.42
CA ALA A 823 22.81 -15.48 -24.83
C ALA A 823 23.57 -16.60 -25.60
N PRO A 824 24.62 -17.26 -25.05
CA PRO A 824 25.32 -18.35 -25.74
C PRO A 824 24.47 -19.60 -26.00
N HIS A 825 23.39 -19.77 -25.23
CA HIS A 825 22.51 -20.95 -25.29
C HIS A 825 21.31 -20.76 -26.21
N ILE A 826 21.01 -19.52 -26.62
CA ILE A 826 19.86 -19.16 -27.44
C ILE A 826 20.30 -19.02 -28.90
N LYS A 827 20.00 -20.03 -29.71
CA LYS A 827 20.38 -20.06 -31.14
C LYS A 827 19.18 -19.93 -32.09
N ARG A 828 17.97 -20.06 -31.55
CA ARG A 828 16.73 -20.17 -32.31
C ARG A 828 15.60 -19.45 -31.60
N TYR A 829 14.68 -18.94 -32.40
CA TYR A 829 13.36 -18.51 -31.97
C TYR A 829 12.35 -19.21 -32.86
N ASP A 830 11.35 -19.87 -32.29
CA ASP A 830 10.49 -20.82 -33.00
C ASP A 830 11.29 -21.90 -33.78
N CYS A 831 11.01 -22.05 -35.07
CA CYS A 831 11.65 -22.99 -35.99
C CYS A 831 12.76 -22.35 -36.83
N THR A 832 13.12 -21.09 -36.56
CA THR A 832 14.11 -20.34 -37.35
C THR A 832 15.39 -20.13 -36.54
N GLU A 833 16.54 -20.25 -37.23
CA GLU A 833 17.82 -19.85 -36.64
C GLU A 833 17.89 -18.33 -36.56
N LEU A 834 18.43 -17.84 -35.44
CA LEU A 834 18.57 -16.41 -35.25
C LEU A 834 19.53 -15.84 -36.31
N PRO A 835 19.19 -14.71 -36.94
CA PRO A 835 19.92 -14.19 -38.09
C PRO A 835 21.34 -13.73 -37.73
N LYS A 836 21.63 -13.47 -36.45
CA LYS A 836 22.93 -13.07 -35.91
C LYS A 836 23.10 -13.67 -34.50
N ALA A 837 24.34 -13.71 -34.01
CA ALA A 837 24.63 -14.03 -32.62
C ALA A 837 23.93 -13.03 -31.68
N MET A 838 23.43 -13.53 -30.55
CA MET A 838 22.79 -12.70 -29.53
C MET A 838 23.72 -11.55 -29.10
N PRO A 839 23.22 -10.32 -29.00
CA PRO A 839 24.02 -9.17 -28.56
C PRO A 839 24.37 -9.27 -27.07
N ILE A 840 25.50 -8.67 -26.70
CA ILE A 840 25.85 -8.46 -25.29
C ILE A 840 25.17 -7.18 -24.81
N ILE A 841 24.35 -7.26 -23.77
CA ILE A 841 23.65 -6.11 -23.19
C ILE A 841 24.51 -5.42 -22.15
N ASN A 842 24.57 -4.10 -22.24
CA ASN A 842 25.15 -3.13 -21.31
C ASN A 842 24.41 -1.77 -21.43
N ASP A 843 24.77 -0.79 -20.61
CA ASP A 843 24.10 0.51 -20.51
C ASP A 843 24.04 1.31 -21.84
N ASN A 844 24.89 0.99 -22.82
CA ASN A 844 24.92 1.64 -24.13
C ASN A 844 24.14 0.87 -25.22
N SER A 845 23.35 -0.14 -24.83
CA SER A 845 22.63 -0.98 -25.78
C SER A 845 21.40 -0.27 -26.34
N ILE A 846 21.15 -0.46 -27.64
CA ILE A 846 19.95 0.09 -28.29
C ILE A 846 18.68 -0.48 -27.65
N VAL A 847 17.70 0.39 -27.42
CA VAL A 847 16.48 0.05 -26.66
C VAL A 847 15.60 -0.99 -27.36
N THR A 848 15.81 -1.18 -28.67
CA THR A 848 15.08 -2.14 -29.51
C THR A 848 15.24 -3.59 -29.06
N TYR A 849 16.32 -3.92 -28.34
CA TYR A 849 16.48 -5.23 -27.70
C TYR A 849 15.52 -5.48 -26.53
N GLY A 850 14.89 -4.45 -25.98
CA GLY A 850 13.88 -4.55 -24.93
C GLY A 850 12.43 -4.60 -25.43
N LEU A 851 12.21 -4.49 -26.75
CA LEU A 851 10.87 -4.47 -27.35
C LEU A 851 10.40 -5.89 -27.63
N LEU A 852 9.22 -6.27 -27.15
CA LEU A 852 8.70 -7.63 -27.25
C LEU A 852 7.93 -7.83 -28.56
N GLU A 853 8.63 -7.64 -29.68
CA GLU A 853 8.10 -7.82 -31.03
C GLU A 853 8.98 -8.80 -31.83
N PRO A 854 8.41 -9.78 -32.55
CA PRO A 854 9.19 -10.77 -33.30
C PRO A 854 9.68 -10.21 -34.65
N LEU A 855 10.22 -8.99 -34.65
CA LEU A 855 10.69 -8.27 -35.83
C LEU A 855 12.11 -7.75 -35.58
N ASN A 856 13.00 -7.89 -36.57
CA ASN A 856 14.36 -7.34 -36.56
C ASN A 856 15.14 -7.67 -35.26
N GLU A 857 15.79 -6.69 -34.64
CA GLU A 857 16.60 -6.84 -33.42
C GLU A 857 15.77 -7.24 -32.18
N SER A 858 14.46 -7.01 -32.19
CA SER A 858 13.54 -7.36 -31.10
C SER A 858 13.26 -8.86 -31.01
N ILE A 859 13.61 -9.63 -32.06
CA ILE A 859 13.53 -11.09 -32.05
C ILE A 859 14.37 -11.72 -30.93
N PHE A 860 15.42 -11.04 -30.47
CA PHE A 860 16.34 -11.57 -29.45
C PHE A 860 15.68 -11.66 -28.07
N ILE A 861 14.86 -10.69 -27.66
CA ILE A 861 14.15 -10.76 -26.37
C ILE A 861 13.00 -11.76 -26.43
N CYS A 862 12.33 -11.86 -27.57
CA CYS A 862 11.35 -12.93 -27.81
C CYS A 862 12.03 -14.32 -27.72
N ALA A 863 13.22 -14.48 -28.29
CA ALA A 863 14.02 -15.70 -28.20
C ALA A 863 14.44 -16.03 -26.76
N THR A 864 14.88 -15.04 -25.99
CA THR A 864 15.24 -15.21 -24.59
C THR A 864 14.04 -15.64 -23.75
N ILE A 865 12.89 -15.00 -23.94
CA ILE A 865 11.66 -15.32 -23.20
C ILE A 865 11.16 -16.71 -23.57
N ASP A 866 11.10 -17.03 -24.86
CA ASP A 866 10.71 -18.37 -25.33
C ASP A 866 11.67 -19.45 -24.81
N PHE A 867 12.98 -19.17 -24.77
CA PHE A 867 13.96 -20.09 -24.19
C PHE A 867 13.74 -20.33 -22.69
N VAL A 868 13.51 -19.28 -21.91
CA VAL A 868 13.22 -19.39 -20.47
C VAL A 868 11.90 -20.10 -20.23
N VAL A 869 10.87 -19.80 -21.03
CA VAL A 869 9.56 -20.49 -20.98
C VAL A 869 9.71 -21.97 -21.34
N LYS A 870 10.53 -22.32 -22.33
CA LYS A 870 10.85 -23.72 -22.65
C LYS A 870 11.60 -24.41 -21.52
N LEU A 871 12.55 -23.73 -20.89
CA LEU A 871 13.30 -24.26 -19.75
C LEU A 871 12.36 -24.53 -18.56
N GLN A 872 11.46 -23.58 -18.26
CA GLN A 872 10.41 -23.73 -17.26
C GLN A 872 9.42 -24.85 -17.62
N ASN A 873 8.95 -24.92 -18.86
CA ASN A 873 7.99 -25.93 -19.29
C ASN A 873 8.60 -27.33 -19.35
N ASN A 874 9.89 -27.46 -19.67
CA ASN A 874 10.60 -28.72 -19.58
C ASN A 874 10.73 -29.14 -18.12
N PHE A 875 11.12 -28.22 -17.23
CA PHE A 875 11.11 -28.46 -15.80
C PHE A 875 9.72 -28.88 -15.28
N LEU A 876 8.64 -28.21 -15.72
CA LEU A 876 7.27 -28.57 -15.37
C LEU A 876 6.83 -29.92 -15.96
N LYS A 877 7.30 -30.28 -17.15
CA LYS A 877 7.06 -31.61 -17.73
C LYS A 877 7.81 -32.67 -16.95
N ASP A 878 9.07 -32.44 -16.62
CA ASP A 878 9.87 -33.32 -15.78
C ASP A 878 9.18 -33.51 -14.43
N ILE A 879 8.60 -32.44 -13.88
CA ILE A 879 7.72 -32.47 -12.71
C ILE A 879 6.43 -33.28 -12.94
N LEU A 880 5.73 -33.11 -14.06
CA LEU A 880 4.45 -33.79 -14.33
C LEU A 880 4.63 -35.30 -14.56
N VAL A 881 5.84 -35.73 -14.94
CA VAL A 881 6.21 -37.15 -15.01
C VAL A 881 6.46 -37.72 -13.61
N ILE A 882 6.69 -36.88 -12.60
CA ILE A 882 6.74 -37.29 -11.19
C ILE A 882 5.32 -37.70 -10.76
N PRO A 883 5.10 -38.96 -10.35
CA PRO A 883 3.76 -39.44 -10.02
C PRO A 883 3.08 -38.61 -8.92
N PRO A 884 1.79 -38.28 -9.04
CA PRO A 884 1.07 -37.49 -8.03
C PRO A 884 1.21 -38.10 -6.63
N GLY A 885 1.66 -37.28 -5.67
CA GLY A 885 1.88 -37.68 -4.28
C GLY A 885 3.29 -38.21 -3.95
N THR A 886 4.20 -38.28 -4.93
CA THR A 886 5.59 -38.71 -4.70
C THR A 886 6.58 -37.56 -4.43
N CYS A 887 6.26 -36.31 -4.82
CA CYS A 887 6.99 -35.09 -4.45
C CYS A 887 6.09 -34.15 -3.62
N LYS A 888 6.41 -33.89 -2.35
CA LYS A 888 5.62 -33.00 -1.46
C LYS A 888 6.00 -31.52 -1.59
N SER A 889 7.12 -31.15 -2.21
CA SER A 889 7.42 -29.72 -2.51
C SER A 889 6.44 -29.12 -3.54
N LEU A 890 5.68 -29.99 -4.24
CA LEU A 890 4.65 -29.62 -5.22
C LEU A 890 3.22 -29.92 -4.75
N LYS A 891 3.00 -30.13 -3.44
CA LYS A 891 1.67 -30.50 -2.88
C LYS A 891 0.54 -29.47 -3.08
N PHE A 892 0.84 -28.30 -3.65
CA PHE A 892 -0.15 -27.27 -3.98
C PHE A 892 -0.64 -27.32 -5.43
N LEU A 893 0.02 -28.12 -6.30
CA LEU A 893 -0.44 -28.48 -7.65
C LEU A 893 -1.14 -29.83 -7.60
#